data_AF-F4MNS6-F1
#
_entry.id   AF-F4MNS6-F1
#
_cell.length_a   1.000
_cell.length_b   1.000
_cell.length_c   1.000
_cell.angle_alpha   90.00
_cell.angle_beta   90.00
_cell.angle_gamma   90.00
#
_symmetry.space_group_name_H-M   'P 1'
#
loop_
_entity.id
_entity.type
_entity.pdbx_description
1 polymer ?
#
loop_
_entity_poly.entity_id
_entity_poly.type
_entity_poly.pdbx_seq_one_letter_code
_entity_poly.pdbx_strand_id
1 'polypeptide(L)'
;MLKFIKNNKWWVAIISVFAIFLSSFGIFAKSYVDSSKQKIVNKVQNYVQASSYAVQSRILKETENLNEDYLNQKIGKKSLLDEFNNNFIWRPNNSKTTSIDTISDLWNTYFGSPNNVLDKNLQIQYKNNNEYKNIENSKGEITPQNIDFLFSISKSLEKFLNGFAPSLASLGLSFIQNTVLNNREKSNFRNYKDGLNKFADVIESNKNLFSYLGKILTPKQLENDHYNTLTVQQALIKNINQIAAVISNDHEFNKEVETDKIPEALDKFLTELGLDSLSEIIGELINSQNGSTNLTQIFNKIKDIFTLKNFENLKTKALELLDRITPHLATYLYSEIFFGLYYAANEHIKDPNELLVQKVDSNKFLALTNNKLDLGVLLNGIEVILKDKKGFERFYNFIFKRFDENKIFNNLNNISSNKGTGNLIYDLLNWLEDKLNGLSNGLNILIRFAEIALNDSNIIKTIQEKIVSFIKEKLPKISSGTWKVEFKSESIEISLSFLGIRTPLYLKANLFGKTGLLSQVINILKSLNNFVDYLSNWFFKYIKNTFYLKSSEKLSVVLLQKLINDIDVLLKDNKNIHITIAQTLTTFWPLGKPDVEIRTIYDFLTLPYNKEFLNGLVYKRAENDIKPAVEKLKAFLESLKTYKFINDPTKLKEQFPQYLENLSKYIKKYEEVEIADFNLLNSLYEGNIITDFALKWIGFLTKDISKEDNSILPILRTIFKDEKLEKLKQIKNKWKSKISELANKIKNFENITKIKNIKINLPENFLKQFGLESLKTQTIYQLIQTLTIYFNDYLSINSNKVIGLNISSIGKILTALTIKVSVEYNNRNKNKNFLYDKDPLKDKSKTLLKALAYGFDTHDNYSDNIVNIKNIRPSESYYNWDKIDFYINGSDKPFTINRTNLKEDQSYSPLHILLGIDVDKTSYIKDSLGYVFGTLFGGLSASDQNYQLSIENKTDATSILNVFNYVLDKKDKQLKNQEDQIATQYYDKTAWSTKILNSSEDEINYQLTRLKISNTNKSKQLGTKFEVKLLKNKNNSYWTINKIIALDYKTA
;
A
#
# COMPACT_ATOMS: atom_id res chain seq x y z
N MET A 1 0.80 3.53 -7.58
CA MET A 1 1.58 4.30 -6.59
C MET A 1 3.06 4.49 -6.98
N LEU A 2 3.87 3.44 -7.19
CA LEU A 2 5.30 3.58 -7.52
C LEU A 2 5.64 4.11 -8.92
N LYS A 3 4.95 3.65 -9.97
CA LYS A 3 5.05 4.27 -11.31
C LYS A 3 4.64 5.75 -11.28
N PHE A 4 3.84 6.12 -10.28
CA PHE A 4 3.42 7.49 -10.04
C PHE A 4 4.46 8.32 -9.26
N ILE A 5 5.12 7.73 -8.25
CA ILE A 5 6.27 8.30 -7.52
C ILE A 5 7.47 8.54 -8.45
N LYS A 6 7.72 7.63 -9.39
CA LYS A 6 8.93 7.66 -10.25
C LYS A 6 8.79 8.58 -11.47
N ASN A 7 7.57 8.85 -11.95
CA ASN A 7 7.33 9.61 -13.18
C ASN A 7 6.70 10.99 -12.97
N ASN A 8 6.13 11.29 -11.80
CA ASN A 8 5.47 12.57 -11.56
C ASN A 8 6.23 13.37 -10.51
N LYS A 9 6.48 14.63 -10.82
CA LYS A 9 7.17 15.62 -9.97
C LYS A 9 6.24 16.14 -8.86
N TRP A 10 5.46 15.28 -8.21
CA TRP A 10 4.35 15.71 -7.35
C TRP A 10 4.75 16.05 -5.91
N TRP A 11 5.78 15.40 -5.38
CA TRP A 11 6.41 15.85 -4.13
C TRP A 11 7.09 17.22 -4.31
N VAL A 12 7.56 17.55 -5.53
CA VAL A 12 7.94 18.93 -5.89
C VAL A 12 6.73 19.84 -5.86
N ALA A 13 5.52 19.43 -6.27
CA ALA A 13 4.34 20.30 -6.18
C ALA A 13 3.90 20.58 -4.73
N ILE A 14 3.94 19.60 -3.83
CA ILE A 14 3.65 19.81 -2.40
C ILE A 14 4.75 20.67 -1.75
N ILE A 15 6.02 20.33 -1.97
CA ILE A 15 7.16 21.11 -1.51
C ILE A 15 7.21 22.49 -2.18
N SER A 16 6.74 22.65 -3.42
CA SER A 16 6.65 23.94 -4.13
C SER A 16 5.45 24.75 -3.70
N VAL A 17 4.32 24.16 -3.31
CA VAL A 17 3.22 24.92 -2.68
C VAL A 17 3.68 25.43 -1.32
N PHE A 18 4.36 24.60 -0.52
CA PHE A 18 5.01 25.04 0.71
C PHE A 18 6.15 26.05 0.43
N ALA A 19 7.01 25.83 -0.56
CA ALA A 19 8.13 26.71 -0.91
C ALA A 19 7.68 28.00 -1.59
N ILE A 20 6.54 28.04 -2.28
CA ILE A 20 5.89 29.26 -2.79
C ILE A 20 5.31 30.04 -1.61
N PHE A 21 4.69 29.37 -0.63
CA PHE A 21 4.24 30.00 0.62
C PHE A 21 5.43 30.55 1.44
N LEU A 22 6.57 29.85 1.48
CA LEU A 22 7.79 30.22 2.23
C LEU A 22 8.67 31.25 1.50
N SER A 23 8.79 31.17 0.17
CA SER A 23 9.54 32.15 -0.64
C SER A 23 8.84 33.51 -0.65
N SER A 24 7.50 33.52 -0.61
CA SER A 24 6.69 34.71 -0.43
C SER A 24 6.97 35.46 0.88
N PHE A 25 7.26 34.74 1.97
CA PHE A 25 7.59 35.32 3.28
C PHE A 25 9.08 35.70 3.40
N GLY A 26 9.98 34.97 2.76
CA GLY A 26 11.42 35.26 2.72
C GLY A 26 11.79 36.52 1.93
N ILE A 27 10.96 36.91 0.96
CA ILE A 27 11.16 38.14 0.15
C ILE A 27 10.82 39.41 0.97
N PHE A 28 9.93 39.32 1.97
CA PHE A 28 9.51 40.45 2.80
C PHE A 28 10.58 40.94 3.79
N ALA A 29 11.43 40.04 4.31
CA ALA A 29 12.48 40.39 5.27
C ALA A 29 13.77 40.95 4.64
N LYS A 30 13.95 40.78 3.32
CA LYS A 30 15.20 41.11 2.62
C LYS A 30 15.24 42.53 2.03
N SER A 31 14.11 43.26 1.97
CA SER A 31 14.02 44.53 1.23
C SER A 31 14.17 45.82 2.08
N TYR A 32 14.70 45.75 3.30
CA TYR A 32 14.77 46.91 4.22
C TYR A 32 16.18 47.43 4.55
N VAL A 33 17.27 46.79 4.11
CA VAL A 33 18.60 47.03 4.72
C VAL A 33 19.64 47.80 3.88
N ASP A 34 19.52 47.97 2.56
CA ASP A 34 20.67 48.51 1.80
C ASP A 34 20.41 49.87 1.12
N SER A 35 20.85 50.96 1.78
CA SER A 35 21.01 52.29 1.18
C SER A 35 21.92 53.20 2.03
N SER A 36 23.19 53.40 1.62
CA SER A 36 23.84 54.74 1.52
C SER A 36 25.36 54.69 1.25
N LYS A 37 25.79 55.52 0.27
CA LYS A 37 26.97 56.44 0.15
C LYS A 37 28.39 55.93 0.57
N GLN A 38 29.55 56.29 -0.03
CA GLN A 38 30.06 57.58 -0.55
C GLN A 38 31.47 57.42 -1.26
N LYS A 39 31.99 58.49 -1.93
CA LYS A 39 33.21 58.59 -2.78
C LYS A 39 34.57 58.69 -2.04
N ILE A 40 35.67 58.13 -2.60
CA ILE A 40 37.07 58.27 -2.07
C ILE A 40 38.15 58.44 -3.20
N VAL A 41 39.28 59.08 -2.82
CA VAL A 41 40.43 59.65 -3.58
C VAL A 41 41.59 58.65 -3.85
N ASN A 42 42.35 58.93 -4.94
CA ASN A 42 43.31 58.05 -5.62
C ASN A 42 44.73 57.95 -5.00
N LYS A 43 45.20 56.71 -4.72
CA LYS A 43 46.64 56.32 -4.72
C LYS A 43 46.80 55.02 -5.51
N VAL A 44 47.58 55.03 -6.60
CA VAL A 44 47.81 53.89 -7.51
C VAL A 44 48.23 52.62 -6.75
N GLN A 45 49.15 52.74 -5.79
CA GLN A 45 49.61 51.60 -4.99
C GLN A 45 48.48 50.93 -4.20
N ASN A 46 47.51 51.71 -3.71
CA ASN A 46 46.38 51.17 -2.96
C ASN A 46 45.34 50.51 -3.89
N TYR A 47 45.16 51.00 -5.12
CA TYR A 47 44.37 50.31 -6.14
C TYR A 47 45.01 48.99 -6.57
N VAL A 48 46.33 48.96 -6.70
CA VAL A 48 47.08 47.73 -7.00
C VAL A 48 46.94 46.74 -5.85
N GLN A 49 47.12 47.16 -4.59
CA GLN A 49 46.95 46.27 -3.43
C GLN A 49 45.51 45.75 -3.30
N ALA A 50 44.52 46.64 -3.37
CA ALA A 50 43.11 46.27 -3.28
C ALA A 50 42.70 45.32 -4.42
N SER A 51 43.09 45.61 -5.67
CA SER A 51 42.83 44.71 -6.80
C SER A 51 43.65 43.42 -6.75
N SER A 52 44.85 43.41 -6.16
CA SER A 52 45.66 42.19 -6.08
C SER A 52 44.98 41.15 -5.21
N TYR A 53 44.44 41.54 -4.05
CA TYR A 53 43.68 40.63 -3.17
C TYR A 53 42.38 40.15 -3.84
N ALA A 54 41.75 40.99 -4.67
CA ALA A 54 40.59 40.62 -5.49
C ALA A 54 40.92 39.58 -6.57
N VAL A 55 42.01 39.81 -7.32
CA VAL A 55 42.47 38.91 -8.39
C VAL A 55 42.99 37.59 -7.83
N GLN A 56 43.70 37.61 -6.70
CA GLN A 56 44.10 36.40 -5.99
C GLN A 56 42.88 35.57 -5.60
N SER A 57 41.83 36.20 -5.04
CA SER A 57 40.58 35.54 -4.70
C SER A 57 39.90 34.94 -5.95
N ARG A 58 39.93 35.64 -7.09
CA ARG A 58 39.41 35.13 -8.37
C ARG A 58 40.20 33.91 -8.85
N ILE A 59 41.52 33.95 -8.79
CA ILE A 59 42.38 32.83 -9.21
C ILE A 59 42.17 31.63 -8.29
N LEU A 60 42.05 31.83 -6.98
CA LEU A 60 41.79 30.73 -6.03
C LEU A 60 40.40 30.10 -6.19
N LYS A 61 39.36 30.90 -6.45
CA LYS A 61 38.04 30.37 -6.84
C LYS A 61 38.15 29.44 -8.06
N GLU A 62 38.93 29.85 -9.05
CA GLU A 62 39.08 29.12 -10.32
C GLU A 62 40.05 27.93 -10.24
N THR A 63 41.02 27.93 -9.31
CA THR A 63 42.04 26.86 -9.17
C THR A 63 41.72 25.86 -8.07
N GLU A 64 41.09 26.31 -6.99
CA GLU A 64 40.84 25.53 -5.77
C GLU A 64 39.35 25.35 -5.46
N ASN A 65 38.44 25.88 -6.28
CA ASN A 65 36.99 25.80 -6.08
C ASN A 65 36.50 26.37 -4.72
N LEU A 66 37.17 27.39 -4.17
CA LEU A 66 36.73 28.03 -2.92
C LEU A 66 35.41 28.79 -3.12
N ASN A 67 34.51 28.70 -2.15
CA ASN A 67 33.24 29.43 -2.15
C ASN A 67 33.44 30.96 -2.19
N GLU A 68 32.63 31.63 -3.00
CA GLU A 68 32.71 33.08 -3.22
C GLU A 68 32.41 33.91 -1.96
N ASP A 69 31.41 33.49 -1.17
CA ASP A 69 31.06 34.15 0.09
C ASP A 69 32.10 33.89 1.18
N TYR A 70 32.70 32.70 1.20
CA TYR A 70 33.85 32.39 2.05
C TYR A 70 35.03 33.32 1.75
N LEU A 71 35.39 33.46 0.46
CA LEU A 71 36.44 34.40 0.04
C LEU A 71 36.06 35.84 0.46
N ASN A 72 34.85 36.31 0.18
CA ASN A 72 34.45 37.66 0.55
C ASN A 72 34.40 37.90 2.07
N GLN A 73 34.00 36.91 2.89
CA GLN A 73 33.84 37.08 4.33
C GLN A 73 35.11 36.82 5.15
N LYS A 74 35.95 35.85 4.79
CA LYS A 74 37.17 35.52 5.57
C LYS A 74 38.38 36.31 5.10
N ILE A 75 38.58 36.44 3.80
CA ILE A 75 39.65 37.28 3.25
C ILE A 75 39.29 38.75 3.43
N GLY A 76 38.06 39.12 3.09
CA GLY A 76 37.58 40.49 3.29
C GLY A 76 37.66 40.95 4.74
N LYS A 77 37.56 40.06 5.74
CA LYS A 77 37.69 40.43 7.16
C LYS A 77 39.11 40.34 7.72
N LYS A 78 40.14 39.97 6.92
CA LYS A 78 41.53 40.01 7.39
C LYS A 78 41.93 41.43 7.77
N SER A 79 42.67 41.57 8.87
CA SER A 79 43.15 42.87 9.33
C SER A 79 44.14 43.46 8.34
N LEU A 80 43.92 44.72 7.94
CA LEU A 80 44.91 45.48 7.16
C LEU A 80 46.22 45.67 7.93
N LEU A 81 46.16 45.67 9.26
CA LEU A 81 47.33 45.84 10.11
C LEU A 81 48.28 44.63 10.05
N ASP A 82 47.72 43.42 10.01
CA ASP A 82 48.50 42.16 9.92
C ASP A 82 49.13 41.95 8.54
N GLU A 83 48.47 42.48 7.50
CA GLU A 83 48.86 42.31 6.09
C GLU A 83 49.80 43.43 5.60
N PHE A 84 49.57 44.69 6.01
CA PHE A 84 50.26 45.86 5.46
C PHE A 84 50.99 46.75 6.47
N ASN A 85 51.00 46.39 7.77
CA ASN A 85 51.55 47.16 8.90
C ASN A 85 50.82 48.48 9.24
N ASN A 86 51.19 49.09 10.37
CA ASN A 86 50.54 50.28 10.94
C ASN A 86 50.73 51.57 10.12
N ASN A 87 51.72 51.63 9.23
CA ASN A 87 52.05 52.79 8.40
C ASN A 87 51.33 52.77 7.04
N PHE A 88 50.53 51.75 6.75
CA PHE A 88 49.72 51.69 5.54
C PHE A 88 48.60 52.73 5.58
N ILE A 89 48.52 53.61 4.57
CA ILE A 89 47.54 54.70 4.49
C ILE A 89 46.59 54.41 3.34
N TRP A 90 45.32 54.12 3.64
CA TRP A 90 44.32 53.67 2.66
C TRP A 90 42.97 54.43 2.73
N ARG A 91 42.79 55.33 3.71
CA ARG A 91 41.65 56.28 3.78
C ARG A 91 42.20 57.72 3.72
N PRO A 92 41.46 58.69 3.11
CA PRO A 92 41.96 60.05 2.90
C PRO A 92 42.11 60.90 4.18
N ASN A 93 41.39 60.56 5.27
CA ASN A 93 41.34 61.38 6.50
C ASN A 93 41.98 60.71 7.73
N ASN A 94 42.58 59.52 7.61
CA ASN A 94 43.25 58.82 8.72
C ASN A 94 44.72 58.54 8.39
N SER A 95 45.62 58.88 9.30
CA SER A 95 47.07 58.71 9.12
C SER A 95 47.61 57.32 9.52
N LYS A 96 46.77 56.43 10.08
CA LYS A 96 47.18 55.07 10.52
C LYS A 96 46.07 54.04 10.30
N THR A 97 46.47 52.83 9.93
CA THR A 97 45.60 51.64 9.91
C THR A 97 45.35 51.16 11.34
N THR A 98 44.09 50.86 11.68
CA THR A 98 43.68 50.36 13.01
C THR A 98 43.43 48.86 13.00
N SER A 99 43.36 48.24 14.18
CA SER A 99 43.13 46.79 14.33
C SER A 99 41.76 46.32 13.85
N ILE A 100 40.80 47.23 13.68
CA ILE A 100 39.43 46.93 13.20
C ILE A 100 39.29 47.10 11.69
N ASP A 101 40.29 47.67 11.00
CA ASP A 101 40.22 47.92 9.57
C ASP A 101 40.56 46.65 8.77
N THR A 102 39.74 46.35 7.76
CA THR A 102 39.79 45.07 7.03
C THR A 102 40.01 45.21 5.53
N ILE A 103 40.39 44.12 4.86
CA ILE A 103 40.55 44.06 3.39
C ILE A 103 39.25 44.43 2.64
N SER A 104 38.07 44.12 3.18
CA SER A 104 36.78 44.49 2.62
C SER A 104 36.56 46.00 2.71
N ASP A 105 37.01 46.64 3.79
CA ASP A 105 36.97 48.10 3.87
C ASP A 105 37.88 48.74 2.81
N LEU A 106 39.05 48.14 2.57
CA LEU A 106 39.97 48.56 1.50
C LEU A 106 39.33 48.39 0.11
N TRP A 107 38.64 47.27 -0.14
CA TRP A 107 37.92 47.06 -1.38
C TRP A 107 36.74 48.02 -1.56
N ASN A 108 35.93 48.22 -0.52
CA ASN A 108 34.80 49.13 -0.54
C ASN A 108 35.26 50.56 -0.84
N THR A 109 36.40 50.96 -0.26
CA THR A 109 37.01 52.28 -0.45
C THR A 109 37.44 52.52 -1.90
N TYR A 110 37.94 51.51 -2.60
CA TYR A 110 38.56 51.67 -3.93
C TYR A 110 37.73 51.15 -5.12
N PHE A 111 36.77 50.25 -4.87
CA PHE A 111 35.88 49.63 -5.88
C PHE A 111 34.38 49.88 -5.62
N GLY A 112 33.98 50.42 -4.46
CA GLY A 112 32.61 50.89 -4.20
C GLY A 112 31.57 49.81 -3.85
N SER A 113 31.98 48.56 -3.61
CA SER A 113 31.10 47.49 -3.13
C SER A 113 31.81 46.67 -2.06
N PRO A 114 31.25 46.50 -0.85
CA PRO A 114 31.88 45.74 0.22
C PRO A 114 31.83 44.21 -0.01
N ASN A 115 30.90 43.72 -0.84
CA ASN A 115 30.54 42.29 -0.88
C ASN A 115 30.73 41.61 -2.25
N ASN A 116 31.13 42.32 -3.31
CA ASN A 116 31.11 41.77 -4.67
C ASN A 116 32.30 42.25 -5.52
N VAL A 117 33.50 42.06 -4.99
CA VAL A 117 34.75 42.44 -5.69
C VAL A 117 35.11 41.41 -6.78
N LEU A 118 34.57 40.20 -6.66
CA LEU A 118 34.57 39.19 -7.71
C LEU A 118 33.43 39.48 -8.69
N ASP A 119 33.62 40.44 -9.61
CA ASP A 119 32.66 40.63 -10.71
C ASP A 119 32.49 39.31 -11.47
N LYS A 120 31.27 38.75 -11.48
CA LYS A 120 30.95 37.48 -12.15
C LYS A 120 31.27 37.49 -13.64
N ASN A 121 31.40 38.67 -14.25
CA ASN A 121 31.74 38.84 -15.66
C ASN A 121 33.26 38.90 -15.91
N LEU A 122 34.09 39.02 -14.88
CA LEU A 122 35.54 39.11 -15.01
C LEU A 122 36.14 37.71 -15.21
N GLN A 123 36.62 37.41 -16.42
CA GLN A 123 37.18 36.12 -16.81
C GLN A 123 38.71 36.17 -16.87
N ILE A 124 39.36 35.05 -16.52
CA ILE A 124 40.80 34.88 -16.74
C ILE A 124 41.00 34.54 -18.23
N GLN A 125 41.83 35.31 -18.90
CA GLN A 125 42.12 35.18 -20.33
C GLN A 125 43.54 34.67 -20.54
N TYR A 126 43.82 34.12 -21.72
CA TYR A 126 45.18 33.88 -22.19
C TYR A 126 45.34 34.43 -23.60
N LYS A 127 46.57 34.75 -23.98
CA LYS A 127 46.88 35.28 -25.31
C LYS A 127 47.23 34.12 -26.26
N ASN A 128 46.52 34.01 -27.37
CA ASN A 128 46.77 33.04 -28.42
C ASN A 128 46.67 33.72 -29.79
N ASN A 129 47.72 33.66 -30.62
CA ASN A 129 47.79 34.33 -31.93
C ASN A 129 47.34 35.82 -31.90
N ASN A 130 47.81 36.58 -30.91
CA ASN A 130 47.44 37.99 -30.66
C ASN A 130 45.97 38.28 -30.33
N GLU A 131 45.13 37.25 -30.18
CA GLU A 131 43.76 37.36 -29.66
C GLU A 131 43.69 36.89 -28.21
N TYR A 132 42.81 37.52 -27.43
CA TYR A 132 42.54 37.11 -26.06
C TYR A 132 41.40 36.09 -26.05
N LYS A 133 41.68 34.89 -25.54
CA LYS A 133 40.69 33.83 -25.37
C LYS A 133 40.37 33.63 -23.90
N ASN A 134 39.09 33.46 -23.60
CA ASN A 134 38.62 33.19 -22.25
C ASN A 134 38.98 31.76 -21.84
N ILE A 135 39.45 31.58 -20.60
CA ILE A 135 39.66 30.26 -20.01
C ILE A 135 38.34 29.82 -19.38
N GLU A 136 37.89 28.59 -19.61
CA GLU A 136 36.67 28.07 -18.99
C GLU A 136 36.76 28.14 -17.46
N ASN A 137 35.72 28.72 -16.84
CA ASN A 137 35.59 28.81 -15.39
C ASN A 137 35.46 27.42 -14.74
N SER A 138 35.81 27.32 -13.46
CA SER A 138 35.66 26.12 -12.65
C SER A 138 34.19 25.69 -12.53
N LYS A 139 33.95 24.37 -12.42
CA LYS A 139 32.61 23.77 -12.48
C LYS A 139 31.94 23.57 -11.11
N GLY A 140 32.47 24.11 -10.01
CA GLY A 140 31.86 23.97 -8.68
C GLY A 140 32.60 24.68 -7.55
N GLU A 141 31.97 24.73 -6.37
CA GLU A 141 32.51 25.30 -5.11
C GLU A 141 32.55 24.20 -4.02
N ILE A 142 33.51 24.27 -3.09
CA ILE A 142 33.68 23.30 -1.98
C ILE A 142 32.52 23.40 -0.99
N THR A 143 32.22 24.60 -0.49
CA THR A 143 30.96 24.90 0.18
C THR A 143 29.97 25.41 -0.88
N PRO A 144 28.84 24.71 -1.14
CA PRO A 144 27.85 25.21 -2.09
C PRO A 144 27.15 26.46 -1.54
N GLN A 145 26.97 27.49 -2.39
CA GLN A 145 26.20 28.72 -2.08
C GLN A 145 24.78 28.43 -1.52
N ASN A 146 24.27 27.23 -1.76
CA ASN A 146 22.94 26.80 -1.37
C ASN A 146 22.81 26.36 0.11
N ILE A 147 23.90 26.14 0.85
CA ILE A 147 23.80 25.71 2.26
C ILE A 147 23.18 26.82 3.13
N ASP A 148 23.61 28.08 2.96
CA ASP A 148 23.03 29.22 3.67
C ASP A 148 21.57 29.49 3.24
N PHE A 149 21.26 29.24 1.97
CA PHE A 149 19.88 29.27 1.46
C PHE A 149 19.01 28.19 2.11
N LEU A 150 19.50 26.94 2.21
CA LEU A 150 18.81 25.84 2.87
C LEU A 150 18.62 26.10 4.37
N PHE A 151 19.60 26.72 5.04
CA PHE A 151 19.49 27.20 6.41
C PHE A 151 18.41 28.28 6.58
N SER A 152 18.39 29.27 5.69
CA SER A 152 17.38 30.33 5.69
C SER A 152 15.98 29.75 5.45
N ILE A 153 15.84 28.81 4.52
CA ILE A 153 14.58 28.09 4.28
C ILE A 153 14.16 27.30 5.52
N SER A 154 15.09 26.55 6.14
CA SER A 154 14.76 25.73 7.31
C SER A 154 14.37 26.56 8.53
N LYS A 155 15.08 27.66 8.82
CA LYS A 155 14.70 28.61 9.88
C LYS A 155 13.39 29.34 9.58
N SER A 156 13.11 29.63 8.30
CA SER A 156 11.83 30.20 7.87
C SER A 156 10.68 29.20 8.05
N LEU A 157 10.91 27.92 7.71
CA LEU A 157 10.00 26.80 7.97
C LEU A 157 9.69 26.64 9.45
N GLU A 158 10.72 26.69 10.31
CA GLU A 158 10.56 26.62 11.76
C GLU A 158 9.69 27.78 12.28
N LYS A 159 9.96 29.02 11.83
CA LYS A 159 9.12 30.20 12.16
C LYS A 159 7.69 30.07 11.65
N PHE A 160 7.51 29.52 10.44
CA PHE A 160 6.20 29.27 9.86
C PHE A 160 5.40 28.24 10.65
N LEU A 161 6.00 27.10 11.00
CA LEU A 161 5.37 26.09 11.87
C LEU A 161 5.02 26.70 13.23
N ASN A 162 5.88 27.58 13.75
CA ASN A 162 5.62 28.29 14.99
C ASN A 162 4.43 29.27 14.91
N GLY A 163 4.10 29.81 13.73
CA GLY A 163 3.01 30.77 13.52
C GLY A 163 1.80 30.28 12.71
N PHE A 164 1.72 29.00 12.31
CA PHE A 164 0.65 28.51 11.45
C PHE A 164 -0.73 28.62 12.13
N ALA A 165 -1.65 29.36 11.51
CA ALA A 165 -3.02 29.64 11.98
C ALA A 165 -3.95 29.97 10.80
N PRO A 166 -5.29 29.84 10.94
CA PRO A 166 -6.27 30.18 9.88
C PRO A 166 -6.08 31.59 9.31
N SER A 167 -5.79 32.57 10.17
CA SER A 167 -5.53 33.96 9.79
C SER A 167 -4.26 34.11 8.94
N LEU A 168 -3.17 33.41 9.28
CA LEU A 168 -1.93 33.41 8.53
C LEU A 168 -2.08 32.69 7.18
N ALA A 169 -2.82 31.57 7.16
CA ALA A 169 -3.16 30.84 5.94
C ALA A 169 -3.97 31.72 4.98
N SER A 170 -4.95 32.45 5.51
CA SER A 170 -5.75 33.43 4.76
C SER A 170 -4.88 34.53 4.15
N LEU A 171 -3.96 35.10 4.93
CA LEU A 171 -3.03 36.15 4.45
C LEU A 171 -2.11 35.64 3.33
N GLY A 172 -1.54 34.44 3.48
CA GLY A 172 -0.69 33.87 2.44
C GLY A 172 -1.44 33.49 1.17
N LEU A 173 -2.72 33.10 1.26
CA LEU A 173 -3.57 32.91 0.08
C LEU A 173 -3.84 34.21 -0.65
N SER A 174 -4.18 35.27 0.09
CA SER A 174 -4.35 36.61 -0.49
C SER A 174 -3.06 37.11 -1.14
N PHE A 175 -1.89 36.84 -0.54
CA PHE A 175 -0.60 37.16 -1.14
C PHE A 175 -0.31 36.36 -2.41
N ILE A 176 -0.56 35.05 -2.42
CA ILE A 176 -0.39 34.19 -3.61
C ILE A 176 -1.31 34.68 -4.72
N GLN A 177 -2.58 34.99 -4.41
CA GLN A 177 -3.51 35.56 -5.37
C GLN A 177 -2.96 36.87 -5.96
N ASN A 178 -2.50 37.80 -5.13
CA ASN A 178 -2.00 39.10 -5.58
C ASN A 178 -0.63 39.05 -6.28
N THR A 179 0.23 38.09 -5.97
CA THR A 179 1.63 38.08 -6.45
C THR A 179 1.83 37.11 -7.61
N VAL A 180 1.19 35.94 -7.54
CA VAL A 180 1.37 34.85 -8.49
C VAL A 180 0.42 35.00 -9.68
N LEU A 181 -0.85 35.34 -9.47
CA LEU A 181 -1.80 35.54 -10.57
C LEU A 181 -1.41 36.74 -11.44
N ASN A 182 -0.87 37.80 -10.84
CA ASN A 182 -0.35 39.00 -11.53
C ASN A 182 0.88 38.72 -12.43
N ASN A 183 1.48 37.52 -12.36
CA ASN A 183 2.66 37.12 -13.16
C ASN A 183 2.39 35.90 -14.06
N ARG A 184 1.10 35.59 -14.35
CA ARG A 184 0.62 34.38 -15.05
C ARG A 184 1.23 34.14 -16.43
N GLU A 185 1.61 35.20 -17.15
CA GLU A 185 2.16 35.08 -18.52
C GLU A 185 3.63 34.63 -18.57
N LYS A 186 4.33 34.58 -17.44
CA LYS A 186 5.71 34.09 -17.40
C LYS A 186 5.75 32.58 -17.68
N SER A 187 6.61 32.15 -18.59
CA SER A 187 6.78 30.74 -19.00
C SER A 187 6.97 29.76 -17.82
N ASN A 188 7.61 30.22 -16.74
CA ASN A 188 7.80 29.45 -15.52
C ASN A 188 6.47 29.11 -14.81
N PHE A 189 5.47 30.00 -14.83
CA PHE A 189 4.16 29.76 -14.20
C PHE A 189 3.39 28.61 -14.88
N ARG A 190 3.45 28.53 -16.21
CA ARG A 190 2.83 27.45 -17.00
C ARG A 190 3.36 26.07 -16.62
N ASN A 191 4.66 25.96 -16.37
CA ASN A 191 5.29 24.70 -15.93
C ASN A 191 4.83 24.28 -14.52
N TYR A 192 4.68 25.23 -13.58
CA TYR A 192 4.15 24.94 -12.23
C TYR A 192 2.68 24.52 -12.28
N LYS A 193 1.88 25.21 -13.10
CA LYS A 193 0.47 24.88 -13.36
C LYS A 193 0.29 23.46 -13.90
N ASP A 194 1.04 23.08 -14.94
CA ASP A 194 0.95 21.75 -15.52
C ASP A 194 1.38 20.66 -14.53
N GLY A 195 2.31 20.96 -13.62
CA GLY A 195 2.70 20.10 -12.52
C GLY A 195 1.58 19.87 -11.50
N LEU A 196 0.90 20.94 -11.08
CA LEU A 196 -0.24 20.87 -10.15
C LEU A 196 -1.44 20.11 -10.75
N ASN A 197 -1.76 20.37 -12.01
CA ASN A 197 -2.85 19.67 -12.70
C ASN A 197 -2.58 18.16 -12.83
N LYS A 198 -1.36 17.77 -13.22
CA LYS A 198 -0.96 16.34 -13.27
C LYS A 198 -1.01 15.69 -11.90
N PHE A 199 -0.63 16.41 -10.83
CA PHE A 199 -0.74 15.89 -9.48
C PHE A 199 -2.20 15.65 -9.09
N ALA A 200 -3.06 16.66 -9.27
CA ALA A 200 -4.48 16.57 -9.00
C ALA A 200 -5.16 15.43 -9.78
N ASP A 201 -4.79 15.24 -11.06
CA ASP A 201 -5.33 14.14 -11.90
C ASP A 201 -5.02 12.76 -11.33
N VAL A 202 -3.88 12.61 -10.66
CA VAL A 202 -3.55 11.32 -10.07
C VAL A 202 -4.21 11.10 -8.72
N ILE A 203 -4.33 12.14 -7.91
CA ILE A 203 -5.16 12.08 -6.70
C ILE A 203 -6.57 11.64 -7.08
N GLU A 204 -7.15 12.24 -8.11
CA GLU A 204 -8.46 11.86 -8.67
C GLU A 204 -8.49 10.40 -9.15
N SER A 205 -7.49 9.98 -9.93
CA SER A 205 -7.43 8.61 -10.49
C SER A 205 -7.21 7.51 -9.45
N ASN A 206 -6.73 7.85 -8.24
CA ASN A 206 -6.42 6.91 -7.17
C ASN A 206 -7.23 7.18 -5.90
N LYS A 207 -8.31 7.97 -5.98
CA LYS A 207 -9.06 8.42 -4.80
C LYS A 207 -9.55 7.28 -3.90
N ASN A 208 -10.07 6.20 -4.47
CA ASN A 208 -10.54 5.05 -3.68
C ASN A 208 -9.39 4.37 -2.92
N LEU A 209 -8.20 4.29 -3.55
CA LEU A 209 -7.00 3.75 -2.90
C LEU A 209 -6.53 4.68 -1.78
N PHE A 210 -6.47 5.99 -2.01
CA PHE A 210 -6.06 6.96 -1.00
C PHE A 210 -7.04 7.03 0.18
N SER A 211 -8.35 6.91 -0.07
CA SER A 211 -9.35 6.85 0.98
C SER A 211 -9.22 5.58 1.82
N TYR A 212 -9.04 4.43 1.18
CA TYR A 212 -8.78 3.17 1.86
C TYR A 212 -7.47 3.20 2.68
N LEU A 213 -6.38 3.70 2.10
CA LEU A 213 -5.12 3.89 2.82
C LEU A 213 -5.26 4.92 3.95
N GLY A 214 -6.07 5.96 3.77
CA GLY A 214 -6.39 6.94 4.80
C GLY A 214 -7.07 6.31 6.02
N LYS A 215 -8.04 5.40 5.78
CA LYS A 215 -8.68 4.61 6.82
C LYS A 215 -7.71 3.66 7.53
N ILE A 216 -6.85 2.95 6.79
CA ILE A 216 -5.83 2.08 7.40
C ILE A 216 -4.82 2.88 8.23
N LEU A 217 -4.42 4.05 7.74
CA LEU A 217 -3.43 4.91 8.39
C LEU A 217 -4.08 5.86 9.40
N THR A 218 -5.32 5.63 9.83
CA THR A 218 -5.95 6.29 10.98
C THR A 218 -6.22 5.26 12.08
N PRO A 219 -5.16 4.75 12.74
CA PRO A 219 -5.32 3.79 13.84
C PRO A 219 -6.16 4.38 14.96
N LYS A 220 -6.77 3.49 15.76
CA LYS A 220 -7.53 3.92 16.94
C LYS A 220 -6.60 4.64 17.92
N GLN A 221 -7.03 5.80 18.42
CA GLN A 221 -6.29 6.50 19.47
C GLN A 221 -6.31 5.66 20.76
N LEU A 222 -5.13 5.45 21.33
CA LEU A 222 -4.96 4.74 22.59
C LEU A 222 -4.92 5.74 23.74
N GLU A 223 -5.30 5.29 24.93
CA GLU A 223 -5.15 6.07 26.16
C GLU A 223 -3.65 6.15 26.53
N ASN A 224 -3.25 7.23 27.21
CA ASN A 224 -1.83 7.48 27.53
C ASN A 224 -1.22 6.38 28.41
N ASP A 225 -2.03 5.74 29.24
CA ASP A 225 -1.66 4.64 30.13
C ASP A 225 -1.96 3.26 29.55
N HIS A 226 -2.33 3.17 28.26
CA HIS A 226 -2.79 1.92 27.64
C HIS A 226 -1.78 0.77 27.75
N TYR A 227 -0.47 1.06 27.76
CA TYR A 227 0.59 0.06 27.94
C TYR A 227 1.26 0.08 29.33
N ASN A 228 0.77 0.91 30.26
CA ASN A 228 1.42 1.06 31.57
C ASN A 228 1.54 -0.29 32.27
N THR A 229 2.76 -0.60 32.74
CA THR A 229 3.11 -1.82 33.47
C THR A 229 3.02 -3.14 32.70
N LEU A 230 2.56 -3.12 31.44
CA LEU A 230 2.47 -4.31 30.60
C LEU A 230 3.83 -4.71 30.05
N THR A 231 4.03 -6.01 29.84
CA THR A 231 5.12 -6.52 29.00
C THR A 231 4.84 -6.29 27.52
N VAL A 232 5.86 -6.39 26.66
CA VAL A 232 5.68 -6.32 25.20
C VAL A 232 4.68 -7.38 24.71
N GLN A 233 4.75 -8.59 25.27
CA GLN A 233 3.79 -9.66 24.96
C GLN A 233 2.36 -9.28 25.35
N GLN A 234 2.17 -8.78 26.58
CA GLN A 234 0.86 -8.35 27.07
C GLN A 234 0.30 -7.18 26.25
N ALA A 235 1.17 -6.24 25.81
CA ALA A 235 0.79 -5.13 24.96
C ALA A 235 0.27 -5.61 23.59
N LEU A 236 0.95 -6.59 22.98
CA LEU A 236 0.54 -7.19 21.70
C LEU A 236 -0.77 -7.96 21.85
N ILE A 237 -0.93 -8.77 22.91
CA ILE A 237 -2.18 -9.48 23.22
C ILE A 237 -3.32 -8.50 23.44
N LYS A 238 -3.10 -7.41 24.20
CA LYS A 238 -4.11 -6.36 24.41
C LYS A 238 -4.58 -5.76 23.08
N ASN A 239 -3.66 -5.47 22.16
CA ASN A 239 -4.00 -4.93 20.84
C ASN A 239 -4.76 -5.95 19.97
N ILE A 240 -4.39 -7.24 20.03
CA ILE A 240 -5.13 -8.32 19.36
C ILE A 240 -6.54 -8.43 19.94
N ASN A 241 -6.68 -8.37 21.27
CA ASN A 241 -7.97 -8.49 21.93
C ASN A 241 -8.89 -7.30 21.68
N GLN A 242 -8.35 -6.14 21.30
CA GLN A 242 -9.18 -5.05 20.78
C GLN A 242 -9.87 -5.40 19.46
N ILE A 243 -9.23 -6.20 18.60
CA ILE A 243 -9.85 -6.74 17.40
C ILE A 243 -10.92 -7.77 17.79
N ALA A 244 -10.60 -8.66 18.74
CA ALA A 244 -11.54 -9.66 19.27
C ALA A 244 -12.81 -9.02 19.86
N ALA A 245 -12.66 -7.94 20.62
CA ALA A 245 -13.78 -7.18 21.19
C ALA A 245 -14.71 -6.60 20.13
N VAL A 246 -14.16 -6.14 18.99
CA VAL A 246 -14.96 -5.62 17.88
C VAL A 246 -15.66 -6.74 17.10
N ILE A 247 -14.98 -7.88 16.90
CA ILE A 247 -15.56 -9.07 16.25
C ILE A 247 -16.77 -9.58 17.03
N SER A 248 -16.62 -9.70 18.34
CA SER A 248 -17.63 -10.32 19.21
C SER A 248 -18.62 -9.33 19.83
N ASN A 249 -18.40 -8.04 19.61
CA ASN A 249 -19.10 -6.96 20.33
C ASN A 249 -19.01 -7.09 21.87
N ASP A 250 -17.94 -7.71 22.38
CA ASP A 250 -17.68 -7.93 23.81
C ASP A 250 -16.55 -7.01 24.30
N HIS A 251 -16.92 -5.96 25.03
CA HIS A 251 -15.96 -4.98 25.50
C HIS A 251 -15.00 -5.49 26.58
N GLU A 252 -15.33 -6.57 27.30
CA GLU A 252 -14.46 -7.15 28.34
C GLU A 252 -13.20 -7.75 27.75
N PHE A 253 -13.24 -8.23 26.50
CA PHE A 253 -12.05 -8.72 25.80
C PHE A 253 -10.94 -7.65 25.73
N ASN A 254 -11.28 -6.35 25.67
CA ASN A 254 -10.27 -5.28 25.65
C ASN A 254 -9.40 -5.19 26.92
N LYS A 255 -9.88 -5.73 28.05
CA LYS A 255 -9.16 -5.71 29.34
C LYS A 255 -8.22 -6.90 29.50
N GLU A 256 -8.39 -7.95 28.69
CA GLU A 256 -7.55 -9.15 28.74
C GLU A 256 -6.18 -8.90 28.14
N VAL A 257 -5.13 -9.27 28.89
CA VAL A 257 -3.73 -9.05 28.51
C VAL A 257 -2.89 -10.34 28.53
N GLU A 258 -3.40 -11.41 29.15
CA GLU A 258 -2.68 -12.69 29.26
C GLU A 258 -3.10 -13.69 28.20
N THR A 259 -4.38 -13.67 27.83
CA THR A 259 -4.97 -14.64 26.91
C THR A 259 -5.51 -13.94 25.68
N ASP A 260 -5.13 -14.47 24.52
CA ASP A 260 -5.66 -14.05 23.23
C ASP A 260 -7.07 -14.62 23.01
N LYS A 261 -8.00 -13.72 22.68
CA LYS A 261 -9.43 -13.92 22.55
C LYS A 261 -9.94 -13.94 21.12
N ILE A 262 -9.07 -13.86 20.10
CA ILE A 262 -9.51 -13.94 18.69
C ILE A 262 -10.32 -15.21 18.39
N PRO A 263 -9.89 -16.42 18.80
CA PRO A 263 -10.68 -17.63 18.54
C PRO A 263 -12.07 -17.56 19.17
N GLU A 264 -12.17 -17.14 20.43
CA GLU A 264 -13.46 -16.97 21.13
C GLU A 264 -14.35 -15.92 20.44
N ALA A 265 -13.77 -14.85 19.92
CA ALA A 265 -14.52 -13.82 19.24
C ALA A 265 -15.07 -14.28 17.88
N LEU A 266 -14.25 -14.99 17.10
CA LEU A 266 -14.67 -15.55 15.82
C LEU A 266 -15.78 -16.59 15.99
N ASP A 267 -15.77 -17.34 17.10
CA ASP A 267 -16.86 -18.26 17.47
C ASP A 267 -18.16 -17.52 17.72
N LYS A 268 -18.14 -16.48 18.57
CA LYS A 268 -19.31 -15.62 18.80
C LYS A 268 -19.86 -15.05 17.50
N PHE A 269 -18.96 -14.59 16.61
CA PHE A 269 -19.36 -14.06 15.31
C PHE A 269 -20.03 -15.13 14.42
N LEU A 270 -19.52 -16.36 14.36
CA LEU A 270 -20.19 -17.45 13.64
C LEU A 270 -21.59 -17.75 14.20
N THR A 271 -21.76 -17.73 15.51
CA THR A 271 -23.07 -17.90 16.16
C THR A 271 -24.02 -16.76 15.77
N GLU A 272 -23.58 -15.50 15.79
CA GLU A 272 -24.37 -14.34 15.33
C GLU A 272 -24.76 -14.40 13.84
N LEU A 273 -23.98 -15.14 13.04
CA LEU A 273 -24.26 -15.41 11.65
C LEU A 273 -25.23 -16.58 11.44
N GLY A 274 -25.62 -17.29 12.50
CA GLY A 274 -26.48 -18.49 12.43
C GLY A 274 -25.79 -19.69 11.77
N LEU A 275 -24.45 -19.66 11.68
CA LEU A 275 -23.64 -20.68 11.01
C LEU A 275 -23.19 -21.81 11.94
N ASP A 276 -23.42 -21.67 13.25
CA ASP A 276 -23.23 -22.74 14.25
C ASP A 276 -24.41 -23.75 14.26
N SER A 277 -25.39 -23.55 13.38
CA SER A 277 -26.60 -24.34 13.28
C SER A 277 -26.35 -25.82 12.97
N LEU A 278 -25.25 -26.20 12.33
CA LEU A 278 -24.90 -27.63 12.13
C LEU A 278 -24.61 -28.33 13.47
N SER A 279 -23.90 -27.66 14.37
CA SER A 279 -23.60 -28.13 15.73
C SER A 279 -24.89 -28.29 16.54
N GLU A 280 -25.78 -27.29 16.47
CA GLU A 280 -27.11 -27.31 17.10
C GLU A 280 -28.00 -28.41 16.51
N ILE A 281 -28.01 -28.57 15.19
CA ILE A 281 -28.76 -29.62 14.49
C ILE A 281 -28.26 -31.02 14.92
N ILE A 282 -26.95 -31.20 15.08
CA ILE A 282 -26.35 -32.45 15.56
C ILE A 282 -26.69 -32.66 17.05
N GLY A 283 -26.66 -31.61 17.87
CA GLY A 283 -27.09 -31.67 19.27
C GLY A 283 -28.58 -32.02 19.42
N GLU A 284 -29.44 -31.43 18.60
CA GLU A 284 -30.87 -31.79 18.51
C GLU A 284 -31.06 -33.24 18.08
N LEU A 285 -30.26 -33.74 17.11
CA LEU A 285 -30.26 -35.14 16.70
C LEU A 285 -29.88 -36.08 17.84
N ILE A 286 -28.79 -35.79 18.55
CA ILE A 286 -28.28 -36.58 19.69
C ILE A 286 -29.30 -36.60 20.84
N ASN A 287 -29.98 -35.48 21.09
CA ASN A 287 -30.94 -35.34 22.18
C ASN A 287 -32.37 -35.75 21.81
N SER A 288 -32.68 -35.96 20.52
CA SER A 288 -34.01 -36.37 20.06
C SER A 288 -34.26 -37.86 20.33
N GLN A 289 -34.58 -38.20 21.58
CA GLN A 289 -35.00 -39.56 21.92
C GLN A 289 -36.37 -39.96 21.33
N ASN A 290 -37.15 -39.05 20.72
CA ASN A 290 -38.50 -39.35 20.22
C ASN A 290 -38.90 -38.51 19.00
N GLY A 291 -39.27 -39.17 17.89
CA GLY A 291 -40.20 -38.63 16.90
C GLY A 291 -39.64 -38.21 15.54
N SER A 292 -40.18 -38.80 14.48
CA SER A 292 -39.81 -38.53 13.08
C SER A 292 -40.17 -37.14 12.54
N THR A 293 -40.94 -36.34 13.29
CA THR A 293 -41.28 -34.94 12.98
C THR A 293 -40.08 -34.00 13.11
N ASN A 294 -39.11 -34.31 13.97
CA ASN A 294 -37.89 -33.51 14.13
C ASN A 294 -36.95 -33.64 12.92
N LEU A 295 -36.88 -34.80 12.26
CA LEU A 295 -35.98 -35.04 11.13
C LEU A 295 -36.27 -34.14 9.93
N THR A 296 -37.55 -33.92 9.58
CA THR A 296 -37.92 -33.04 8.47
C THR A 296 -37.59 -31.58 8.77
N GLN A 297 -37.76 -31.15 10.02
CA GLN A 297 -37.35 -29.81 10.47
C GLN A 297 -35.83 -29.65 10.42
N ILE A 298 -35.08 -30.67 10.84
CA ILE A 298 -33.61 -30.75 10.72
C ILE A 298 -33.16 -30.64 9.26
N PHE A 299 -33.74 -31.41 8.33
CA PHE A 299 -33.39 -31.32 6.90
C PHE A 299 -33.72 -29.95 6.29
N ASN A 300 -34.81 -29.32 6.70
CA ASN A 300 -35.14 -27.95 6.28
C ASN A 300 -34.13 -26.94 6.85
N LYS A 301 -33.74 -27.07 8.12
CA LYS A 301 -32.66 -26.24 8.71
C LYS A 301 -31.35 -26.40 7.93
N ILE A 302 -30.94 -27.64 7.60
CA ILE A 302 -29.74 -27.91 6.78
C ILE A 302 -29.85 -27.24 5.40
N LYS A 303 -31.03 -27.33 4.75
CA LYS A 303 -31.28 -26.73 3.44
C LYS A 303 -31.20 -25.20 3.49
N ASP A 304 -31.73 -24.59 4.54
CA ASP A 304 -31.81 -23.14 4.67
C ASP A 304 -30.44 -22.49 4.90
N ILE A 305 -29.47 -23.22 5.50
CA ILE A 305 -28.06 -22.78 5.66
C ILE A 305 -27.45 -22.37 4.31
N PHE A 306 -27.68 -23.15 3.24
CA PHE A 306 -27.01 -22.97 1.95
C PHE A 306 -27.79 -22.10 0.95
N THR A 307 -28.69 -21.24 1.40
CA THR A 307 -29.48 -20.35 0.52
C THR A 307 -28.67 -19.14 0.03
N LEU A 308 -28.93 -18.70 -1.20
CA LEU A 308 -28.31 -17.51 -1.82
C LEU A 308 -28.46 -16.26 -0.94
N LYS A 309 -29.62 -16.08 -0.30
CA LYS A 309 -29.91 -14.97 0.61
C LYS A 309 -28.99 -14.96 1.84
N ASN A 310 -28.68 -16.13 2.41
CA ASN A 310 -27.76 -16.23 3.53
C ASN A 310 -26.32 -15.89 3.11
N PHE A 311 -25.89 -16.32 1.93
CA PHE A 311 -24.58 -15.93 1.39
C PHE A 311 -24.46 -14.41 1.15
N GLU A 312 -25.52 -13.76 0.66
CA GLU A 312 -25.53 -12.29 0.49
C GLU A 312 -25.48 -11.56 1.85
N ASN A 313 -26.25 -12.03 2.84
CA ASN A 313 -26.23 -11.47 4.20
C ASN A 313 -24.86 -11.63 4.86
N LEU A 314 -24.22 -12.79 4.70
CA LEU A 314 -22.86 -13.05 5.19
C LEU A 314 -21.85 -12.07 4.57
N LYS A 315 -21.94 -11.86 3.26
CA LYS A 315 -21.06 -10.91 2.56
C LYS A 315 -21.22 -9.49 3.10
N THR A 316 -22.45 -9.03 3.31
CA THR A 316 -22.71 -7.68 3.84
C THR A 316 -22.17 -7.53 5.26
N LYS A 317 -22.47 -8.48 6.16
CA LYS A 317 -21.95 -8.45 7.54
C LYS A 317 -20.42 -8.53 7.60
N ALA A 318 -19.80 -9.32 6.73
CA ALA A 318 -18.33 -9.41 6.65
C ALA A 318 -17.69 -8.09 6.22
N LEU A 319 -18.31 -7.36 5.27
CA LEU A 319 -17.84 -6.03 4.85
C LEU A 319 -17.98 -4.99 5.97
N GLU A 320 -19.12 -4.98 6.67
CA GLU A 320 -19.34 -4.11 7.84
C GLU A 320 -18.33 -4.39 8.94
N LEU A 321 -18.07 -5.68 9.23
CA LEU A 321 -17.10 -6.08 10.24
C LEU A 321 -15.67 -5.67 9.85
N LEU A 322 -15.30 -5.84 8.58
CA LEU A 322 -13.98 -5.41 8.08
C LEU A 322 -13.77 -3.91 8.30
N ASP A 323 -14.77 -3.09 7.98
CA ASP A 323 -14.70 -1.63 8.20
C ASP A 323 -14.53 -1.29 9.69
N ARG A 324 -15.22 -2.01 10.61
CA ARG A 324 -15.09 -1.80 12.06
C ARG A 324 -13.75 -2.25 12.63
N ILE A 325 -13.20 -3.37 12.15
CA ILE A 325 -11.92 -3.93 12.64
C ILE A 325 -10.73 -3.12 12.12
N THR A 326 -10.84 -2.50 10.94
CA THR A 326 -9.70 -1.86 10.24
C THR A 326 -8.84 -0.94 11.13
N PRO A 327 -9.40 -0.01 11.95
CA PRO A 327 -8.58 0.85 12.82
C PRO A 327 -7.82 0.08 13.91
N HIS A 328 -8.39 -1.01 14.41
CA HIS A 328 -7.78 -1.87 15.43
C HIS A 328 -6.71 -2.78 14.83
N LEU A 329 -6.98 -3.33 13.65
CA LEU A 329 -5.99 -4.07 12.87
C LEU A 329 -4.77 -3.21 12.55
N ALA A 330 -4.98 -1.95 12.18
CA ALA A 330 -3.89 -1.00 11.95
C ALA A 330 -3.03 -0.78 13.21
N THR A 331 -3.68 -0.65 14.37
CA THR A 331 -3.00 -0.48 15.67
C THR A 331 -2.15 -1.70 16.01
N TYR A 332 -2.71 -2.92 15.85
CA TYR A 332 -1.98 -4.16 16.03
C TYR A 332 -0.78 -4.28 15.08
N LEU A 333 -0.99 -4.13 13.76
CA LEU A 333 0.07 -4.20 12.76
C LEU A 333 1.17 -3.18 13.02
N TYR A 334 0.81 -1.98 13.48
CA TYR A 334 1.78 -0.96 13.82
C TYR A 334 2.65 -1.39 15.00
N SER A 335 2.06 -1.90 16.08
CA SER A 335 2.80 -2.41 17.23
C SER A 335 3.71 -3.60 16.87
N GLU A 336 3.24 -4.53 16.04
CA GLU A 336 4.02 -5.65 15.51
C GLU A 336 5.27 -5.19 14.76
N ILE A 337 5.07 -4.28 13.80
CA ILE A 337 6.17 -3.75 12.98
C ILE A 337 7.15 -2.98 13.87
N PHE A 338 6.65 -2.18 14.81
CA PHE A 338 7.48 -1.42 15.72
C PHE A 338 8.38 -2.32 16.58
N PHE A 339 7.82 -3.33 17.26
CA PHE A 339 8.61 -4.23 18.09
C PHE A 339 9.54 -5.12 17.25
N GLY A 340 9.12 -5.50 16.04
CA GLY A 340 9.98 -6.21 15.10
C GLY A 340 11.17 -5.37 14.64
N LEU A 341 10.96 -4.09 14.35
CA LEU A 341 12.03 -3.14 14.00
C LEU A 341 12.96 -2.89 15.18
N TYR A 342 12.40 -2.73 16.38
CA TYR A 342 13.15 -2.57 17.61
C TYR A 342 14.04 -3.79 17.88
N TYR A 343 13.49 -5.00 17.76
CA TYR A 343 14.24 -6.25 17.87
C TYR A 343 15.34 -6.33 16.83
N ALA A 344 15.05 -6.01 15.56
CA ALA A 344 16.04 -6.02 14.48
C ALA A 344 17.20 -5.04 14.77
N ALA A 345 16.90 -3.82 15.21
CA ALA A 345 17.90 -2.80 15.52
C ALA A 345 18.80 -3.16 16.73
N ASN A 346 18.25 -3.86 17.73
CA ASN A 346 18.94 -4.21 18.96
C ASN A 346 19.56 -5.62 18.87
N GLU A 347 20.60 -5.79 18.05
CA GLU A 347 21.26 -7.09 17.80
C GLU A 347 21.76 -7.82 19.06
N HIS A 348 21.92 -7.11 20.18
CA HIS A 348 22.31 -7.69 21.46
C HIS A 348 21.22 -8.59 22.08
N ILE A 349 19.95 -8.38 21.75
CA ILE A 349 18.82 -9.22 22.19
C ILE A 349 18.81 -10.50 21.35
N LYS A 350 19.27 -11.64 21.85
CA LYS A 350 19.50 -12.81 20.98
C LYS A 350 18.23 -13.59 20.68
N ASP A 351 17.30 -13.62 21.62
CA ASP A 351 16.02 -14.33 21.56
C ASP A 351 14.86 -13.31 21.60
N PRO A 352 13.86 -13.36 20.70
CA PRO A 352 12.65 -12.55 20.81
C PRO A 352 11.99 -12.57 22.20
N ASN A 353 12.09 -13.69 22.93
CA ASN A 353 11.53 -13.83 24.28
C ASN A 353 12.12 -12.82 25.28
N GLU A 354 13.40 -12.48 25.13
CA GLU A 354 14.05 -11.45 25.96
C GLU A 354 13.40 -10.09 25.80
N LEU A 355 12.84 -9.77 24.62
CA LEU A 355 12.07 -8.55 24.38
C LEU A 355 10.62 -8.70 24.88
N LEU A 356 10.01 -9.86 24.66
CA LEU A 356 8.61 -10.11 25.02
C LEU A 356 8.30 -9.94 26.51
N VAL A 357 9.25 -10.29 27.39
CA VAL A 357 9.10 -10.16 28.86
C VAL A 357 9.46 -8.75 29.39
N GLN A 358 10.00 -7.86 28.54
CA GLN A 358 10.31 -6.50 28.98
C GLN A 358 9.03 -5.73 29.21
N LYS A 359 8.97 -5.04 30.36
CA LYS A 359 7.90 -4.07 30.61
C LYS A 359 8.07 -2.88 29.67
N VAL A 360 6.96 -2.48 29.06
CA VAL A 360 6.84 -1.26 28.27
C VAL A 360 7.01 -0.09 29.24
N ASP A 361 8.20 0.51 29.25
CA ASP A 361 8.40 1.79 29.92
C ASP A 361 7.58 2.83 29.14
N SER A 362 6.60 3.44 29.81
CA SER A 362 5.76 4.49 29.26
C SER A 362 6.60 5.57 28.58
N ASN A 363 7.81 5.88 29.06
CA ASN A 363 8.67 6.88 28.46
C ASN A 363 9.42 6.39 27.21
N LYS A 364 9.82 5.11 27.15
CA LYS A 364 10.56 4.55 25.99
C LYS A 364 9.65 4.18 24.81
N PHE A 365 8.35 4.03 25.08
CA PHE A 365 7.37 3.60 24.09
C PHE A 365 6.13 4.52 24.02
N LEU A 366 6.24 5.74 24.56
CA LEU A 366 5.25 6.84 24.46
C LEU A 366 4.85 7.15 23.00
N ALA A 367 5.74 6.82 22.06
CA ALA A 367 5.44 6.90 20.64
C ALA A 367 4.29 5.95 20.24
N LEU A 368 4.25 4.73 20.77
CA LEU A 368 3.20 3.74 20.48
C LEU A 368 1.82 4.15 21.02
N THR A 369 1.72 4.66 22.26
CA THR A 369 0.44 5.11 22.84
C THR A 369 -0.16 6.29 22.06
N ASN A 370 0.69 7.14 21.49
CA ASN A 370 0.28 8.28 20.69
C ASN A 370 0.15 7.98 19.18
N ASN A 371 0.24 6.70 18.74
CA ASN A 371 0.25 6.30 17.32
C ASN A 371 1.35 7.02 16.50
N LYS A 372 2.50 7.32 17.10
CA LYS A 372 3.66 7.97 16.49
C LYS A 372 4.70 6.95 16.08
N LEU A 373 5.09 6.98 14.80
CA LEU A 373 6.29 6.32 14.30
C LEU A 373 7.53 6.93 14.92
N ASP A 374 8.11 6.26 15.92
CA ASP A 374 9.45 6.61 16.42
C ASP A 374 10.46 6.48 15.26
N LEU A 375 11.00 7.63 14.83
CA LEU A 375 11.92 7.68 13.71
C LEU A 375 13.27 7.01 14.04
N GLY A 376 13.65 6.96 15.30
CA GLY A 376 14.86 6.25 15.74
C GLY A 376 14.71 4.75 15.57
N VAL A 377 13.62 4.17 16.09
CA VAL A 377 13.34 2.74 15.91
C VAL A 377 13.19 2.40 14.43
N LEU A 378 12.50 3.26 13.66
CA LEU A 378 12.27 3.05 12.25
C LEU A 378 13.55 3.10 11.41
N LEU A 379 14.37 4.15 11.56
CA LEU A 379 15.61 4.30 10.79
C LEU A 379 16.62 3.19 11.13
N ASN A 380 16.86 2.94 12.42
CA ASN A 380 17.77 1.90 12.87
C ASN A 380 17.29 0.50 12.44
N GLY A 381 16.00 0.19 12.61
CA GLY A 381 15.43 -1.11 12.26
C GLY A 381 15.42 -1.36 10.74
N ILE A 382 15.01 -0.36 9.94
CA ILE A 382 14.99 -0.49 8.48
C ILE A 382 16.42 -0.58 7.93
N GLU A 383 17.38 0.16 8.49
CA GLU A 383 18.79 0.04 8.10
C GLU A 383 19.27 -1.41 8.24
N VAL A 384 19.04 -2.06 9.38
CA VAL A 384 19.40 -3.46 9.61
C VAL A 384 18.68 -4.40 8.65
N ILE A 385 17.37 -4.22 8.45
CA ILE A 385 16.57 -5.05 7.52
C ILE A 385 17.08 -4.96 6.09
N LEU A 386 17.44 -3.76 5.63
CA LEU A 386 17.91 -3.53 4.26
C LEU A 386 19.39 -3.87 4.07
N LYS A 387 20.17 -4.00 5.15
CA LYS A 387 21.61 -4.29 5.09
C LYS A 387 21.89 -5.62 4.42
N ASP A 388 21.28 -6.71 4.90
CA ASP A 388 21.47 -8.06 4.38
C ASP A 388 20.32 -9.00 4.77
N LYS A 389 20.41 -10.25 4.28
CA LYS A 389 19.39 -11.28 4.53
C LYS A 389 19.28 -11.65 6.01
N LYS A 390 20.39 -11.61 6.77
CA LYS A 390 20.41 -11.96 8.19
C LYS A 390 19.67 -10.90 9.02
N GLY A 391 19.86 -9.62 8.69
CA GLY A 391 19.09 -8.52 9.26
C GLY A 391 17.59 -8.65 8.99
N PHE A 392 17.21 -8.98 7.75
CA PHE A 392 15.81 -9.25 7.42
C PHE A 392 15.24 -10.50 8.10
N GLU A 393 16.03 -11.59 8.19
CA GLU A 393 15.64 -12.82 8.86
C GLU A 393 15.36 -12.60 10.35
N ARG A 394 16.12 -11.72 11.00
CA ARG A 394 15.88 -11.33 12.40
C ARG A 394 14.51 -10.68 12.58
N PHE A 395 14.13 -9.76 11.69
CA PHE A 395 12.77 -9.20 11.66
C PHE A 395 11.71 -10.28 11.38
N TYR A 396 11.94 -11.13 10.39
CA TYR A 396 11.04 -12.24 10.05
C TYR A 396 10.79 -13.19 11.22
N ASN A 397 11.85 -13.58 11.93
CA ASN A 397 11.76 -14.48 13.08
C ASN A 397 10.94 -13.86 14.21
N PHE A 398 11.05 -12.55 14.43
CA PHE A 398 10.18 -11.85 15.37
C PHE A 398 8.71 -11.91 14.95
N ILE A 399 8.39 -11.73 13.66
CA ILE A 399 7.01 -11.67 13.17
C ILE A 399 6.33 -13.05 13.12
N PHE A 400 7.08 -14.12 12.81
CA PHE A 400 6.48 -15.45 12.55
C PHE A 400 6.96 -16.57 13.47
N LYS A 401 8.11 -16.45 14.14
CA LYS A 401 8.70 -17.58 14.89
C LYS A 401 8.79 -17.39 16.40
N ARG A 402 8.45 -16.21 16.93
CA ARG A 402 8.54 -15.93 18.38
C ARG A 402 7.49 -16.64 19.25
N PHE A 403 6.54 -17.35 18.64
CA PHE A 403 5.39 -17.92 19.33
C PHE A 403 5.63 -19.37 19.74
N ASP A 404 4.91 -19.84 20.75
CA ASP A 404 4.94 -21.23 21.18
C ASP A 404 4.47 -22.15 20.05
N GLU A 405 5.39 -22.98 19.57
CA GLU A 405 5.14 -23.91 18.48
C GLU A 405 3.97 -24.87 18.82
N ASN A 406 3.80 -25.26 20.08
CA ASN A 406 2.73 -26.17 20.50
C ASN A 406 1.33 -25.52 20.44
N LYS A 407 1.26 -24.19 20.41
CA LYS A 407 0.01 -23.45 20.17
C LYS A 407 -0.25 -23.26 18.68
N ILE A 408 0.77 -23.26 17.83
CA ILE A 408 0.62 -23.12 16.38
C ILE A 408 0.25 -24.47 15.74
N PHE A 409 0.94 -25.54 16.12
CA PHE A 409 0.75 -26.87 15.56
C PHE A 409 -0.20 -27.67 16.44
N ASN A 410 -1.50 -27.58 16.12
CA ASN A 410 -2.53 -28.38 16.76
C ASN A 410 -2.15 -29.87 16.67
N ASN A 411 -2.26 -30.57 17.80
CA ASN A 411 -2.09 -32.01 17.89
C ASN A 411 -3.37 -32.64 18.48
N LEU A 412 -3.52 -33.96 18.39
CA LEU A 412 -4.72 -34.67 18.88
C LEU A 412 -5.09 -34.37 20.34
N ASN A 413 -4.15 -33.88 21.17
CA ASN A 413 -4.36 -33.52 22.57
C ASN A 413 -4.62 -32.01 22.81
N ASN A 414 -4.43 -31.14 21.80
CA ASN A 414 -4.47 -29.67 21.91
C ASN A 414 -5.46 -28.96 20.95
N ILE A 415 -6.20 -29.68 20.09
CA ILE A 415 -7.18 -29.11 19.12
C ILE A 415 -8.33 -28.32 19.80
N SER A 416 -8.44 -28.32 21.14
CA SER A 416 -9.61 -27.80 21.87
C SER A 416 -9.35 -26.57 22.75
N SER A 417 -8.14 -25.98 22.77
CA SER A 417 -7.96 -24.76 23.56
C SER A 417 -8.42 -23.55 22.76
N ASN A 418 -9.52 -22.90 23.16
CA ASN A 418 -9.95 -21.57 22.69
C ASN A 418 -8.92 -20.44 22.94
N LYS A 419 -7.68 -20.79 23.28
CA LYS A 419 -6.60 -19.86 23.58
C LYS A 419 -5.86 -19.56 22.30
N GLY A 420 -5.84 -18.29 21.91
CA GLY A 420 -5.02 -17.84 20.78
C GLY A 420 -3.52 -18.01 21.04
N THR A 421 -2.79 -18.00 19.93
CA THR A 421 -1.33 -18.06 19.80
C THR A 421 -0.67 -16.71 20.11
N GLY A 422 -1.43 -15.61 20.11
CA GLY A 422 -0.91 -14.25 20.16
C GLY A 422 -0.44 -13.76 18.78
N ASN A 423 -0.87 -14.40 17.69
CA ASN A 423 -0.56 -14.03 16.32
C ASN A 423 -1.80 -14.22 15.43
N LEU A 424 -2.36 -13.10 14.96
CA LEU A 424 -3.59 -13.09 14.17
C LEU A 424 -3.59 -14.08 12.98
N ILE A 425 -2.46 -14.30 12.30
CA ILE A 425 -2.39 -15.23 11.16
C ILE A 425 -2.52 -16.67 11.65
N TYR A 426 -1.76 -17.06 12.68
CA TYR A 426 -1.86 -18.40 13.25
C TYR A 426 -3.20 -18.64 13.93
N ASP A 427 -3.79 -17.65 14.58
CA ASP A 427 -5.12 -17.76 15.20
C ASP A 427 -6.20 -18.02 14.18
N LEU A 428 -6.18 -17.29 13.06
CA LEU A 428 -7.10 -17.52 11.95
C LEU A 428 -6.91 -18.90 11.32
N LEU A 429 -5.66 -19.36 11.13
CA LEU A 429 -5.38 -20.68 10.58
C LEU A 429 -5.84 -21.80 11.52
N ASN A 430 -5.54 -21.69 12.82
CA ASN A 430 -5.97 -22.64 13.84
C ASN A 430 -7.49 -22.70 13.93
N TRP A 431 -8.14 -21.53 14.01
CA TRP A 431 -9.59 -21.45 14.09
C TRP A 431 -10.26 -22.08 12.86
N LEU A 432 -9.76 -21.81 11.65
CA LEU A 432 -10.28 -22.44 10.43
C LEU A 432 -10.06 -23.96 10.42
N GLU A 433 -8.88 -24.41 10.85
CA GLU A 433 -8.56 -25.84 11.00
C GLU A 433 -9.53 -26.52 11.97
N ASP A 434 -9.78 -25.89 13.13
CA ASP A 434 -10.69 -26.40 14.16
C ASP A 434 -12.13 -26.44 13.67
N LYS A 435 -12.60 -25.44 12.92
CA LYS A 435 -13.96 -25.45 12.34
C LYS A 435 -14.12 -26.51 11.25
N LEU A 436 -13.11 -26.72 10.42
CA LEU A 436 -13.14 -27.80 9.42
C LEU A 436 -13.09 -29.18 10.08
N ASN A 437 -12.29 -29.34 11.13
CA ASN A 437 -12.27 -30.55 11.95
C ASN A 437 -13.60 -30.77 12.69
N GLY A 438 -14.24 -29.71 13.18
CA GLY A 438 -15.58 -29.75 13.76
C GLY A 438 -16.65 -30.21 12.77
N LEU A 439 -16.65 -29.67 11.56
CA LEU A 439 -17.55 -30.10 10.47
C LEU A 439 -17.34 -31.57 10.12
N SER A 440 -16.09 -32.01 9.99
CA SER A 440 -15.76 -33.41 9.79
C SER A 440 -16.26 -34.31 10.91
N ASN A 441 -15.99 -33.95 12.16
CA ASN A 441 -16.44 -34.72 13.31
C ASN A 441 -17.97 -34.81 13.33
N GLY A 442 -18.66 -33.72 12.99
CA GLY A 442 -20.10 -33.70 12.81
C GLY A 442 -20.58 -34.65 11.71
N LEU A 443 -19.93 -34.63 10.55
CA LEU A 443 -20.19 -35.58 9.46
C LEU A 443 -19.93 -37.03 9.88
N ASN A 444 -18.85 -37.31 10.61
CA ASN A 444 -18.54 -38.64 11.15
C ASN A 444 -19.59 -39.11 12.16
N ILE A 445 -20.10 -38.23 13.02
CA ILE A 445 -21.21 -38.53 13.94
C ILE A 445 -22.47 -38.89 13.14
N LEU A 446 -22.82 -38.09 12.12
CA LEU A 446 -23.97 -38.35 11.25
C LEU A 446 -23.83 -39.68 10.50
N ILE A 447 -22.63 -39.97 9.99
CA ILE A 447 -22.27 -41.23 9.33
C ILE A 447 -22.46 -42.41 10.30
N ARG A 448 -21.91 -42.32 11.52
CA ARG A 448 -22.06 -43.35 12.56
C ARG A 448 -23.51 -43.54 12.98
N PHE A 449 -24.26 -42.45 13.13
CA PHE A 449 -25.70 -42.51 13.40
C PHE A 449 -26.43 -43.24 12.29
N ALA A 450 -26.14 -42.92 11.02
CA ALA A 450 -26.72 -43.62 9.88
C ALA A 450 -26.36 -45.11 9.87
N GLU A 451 -25.13 -45.49 10.22
CA GLU A 451 -24.73 -46.90 10.36
C GLU A 451 -25.48 -47.63 11.47
N ILE A 452 -25.61 -47.00 12.65
CA ILE A 452 -26.34 -47.58 13.78
C ILE A 452 -27.82 -47.74 13.40
N ALA A 453 -28.42 -46.71 12.80
CA ALA A 453 -29.80 -46.73 12.33
C ALA A 453 -30.05 -47.84 11.27
N LEU A 454 -29.06 -48.14 10.43
CA LEU A 454 -29.13 -49.23 9.45
C LEU A 454 -28.86 -50.63 10.02
N ASN A 455 -28.45 -50.74 11.28
CA ASN A 455 -28.25 -52.02 11.98
C ASN A 455 -29.36 -52.29 13.03
N ASP A 456 -30.23 -51.32 13.32
CA ASP A 456 -31.37 -51.47 14.23
C ASP A 456 -32.61 -51.99 13.49
N SER A 457 -33.11 -53.15 13.88
CA SER A 457 -34.25 -53.81 13.22
C SER A 457 -35.56 -53.01 13.29
N ASN A 458 -35.79 -52.24 14.36
CA ASN A 458 -37.01 -51.45 14.55
C ASN A 458 -36.96 -50.18 13.69
N ILE A 459 -35.80 -49.53 13.61
CA ILE A 459 -35.59 -48.36 12.75
C ILE A 459 -35.69 -48.78 11.28
N ILE A 460 -35.03 -49.87 10.88
CA ILE A 460 -35.13 -50.41 9.51
C ILE A 460 -36.59 -50.68 9.15
N LYS A 461 -37.35 -51.36 10.02
CA LYS A 461 -38.78 -51.64 9.75
C LYS A 461 -39.59 -50.37 9.57
N THR A 462 -39.36 -49.36 10.42
CA THR A 462 -40.03 -48.05 10.31
C THR A 462 -39.68 -47.34 8.99
N ILE A 463 -38.41 -47.36 8.59
CA ILE A 463 -37.94 -46.80 7.32
C ILE A 463 -38.57 -47.55 6.16
N GLN A 464 -38.60 -48.89 6.21
CA GLN A 464 -39.21 -49.73 5.18
C GLN A 464 -40.69 -49.38 4.99
N GLU A 465 -41.46 -49.28 6.09
CA GLU A 465 -42.88 -48.91 6.05
C GLU A 465 -43.09 -47.51 5.46
N LYS A 466 -42.25 -46.52 5.83
CA LYS A 466 -42.31 -45.17 5.26
C LYS A 466 -41.94 -45.11 3.79
N ILE A 467 -40.90 -45.84 3.36
CA ILE A 467 -40.52 -45.93 1.95
C ILE A 467 -41.66 -46.56 1.15
N VAL A 468 -42.27 -47.64 1.66
CA VAL A 468 -43.43 -48.28 1.03
C VAL A 468 -44.59 -47.31 0.91
N SER A 469 -44.94 -46.58 1.99
CA SER A 469 -46.02 -45.59 1.99
C SER A 469 -45.75 -44.46 1.00
N PHE A 470 -44.55 -43.88 1.06
CA PHE A 470 -44.14 -42.78 0.18
C PHE A 470 -44.18 -43.20 -1.29
N ILE A 471 -43.67 -44.38 -1.62
CA ILE A 471 -43.71 -44.89 -3.00
C ILE A 471 -45.15 -45.11 -3.43
N LYS A 472 -46.00 -45.75 -2.61
CA LYS A 472 -47.42 -45.94 -2.92
C LYS A 472 -48.15 -44.62 -3.17
N GLU A 473 -47.85 -43.57 -2.41
CA GLU A 473 -48.41 -42.22 -2.61
C GLU A 473 -47.95 -41.54 -3.90
N LYS A 474 -46.74 -41.85 -4.37
CA LYS A 474 -46.15 -41.26 -5.59
C LYS A 474 -46.40 -42.08 -6.86
N LEU A 475 -46.83 -43.33 -6.73
CA LEU A 475 -47.16 -44.17 -7.87
C LEU A 475 -48.47 -43.68 -8.52
N PRO A 476 -48.53 -43.59 -9.87
CA PRO A 476 -49.70 -43.08 -10.56
C PRO A 476 -50.91 -44.01 -10.36
N LYS A 477 -52.12 -43.43 -10.35
CA LYS A 477 -53.37 -44.20 -10.33
C LYS A 477 -53.57 -44.86 -11.69
N ILE A 478 -53.69 -46.18 -11.71
CA ILE A 478 -53.82 -46.96 -12.95
C ILE A 478 -55.25 -47.51 -13.04
N SER A 479 -55.90 -47.32 -14.18
CA SER A 479 -57.31 -47.67 -14.41
C SER A 479 -57.64 -49.15 -14.35
N SER A 480 -56.65 -50.04 -14.45
CA SER A 480 -56.86 -51.49 -14.58
C SER A 480 -55.72 -52.33 -13.99
N GLY A 481 -55.21 -52.02 -12.81
CA GLY A 481 -54.18 -52.83 -12.14
C GLY A 481 -53.93 -52.41 -10.70
N THR A 482 -53.09 -53.15 -9.99
CA THR A 482 -52.69 -52.85 -8.61
C THR A 482 -51.17 -52.79 -8.49
N TRP A 483 -50.67 -51.74 -7.85
CA TRP A 483 -49.28 -51.66 -7.42
C TRP A 483 -49.07 -52.50 -6.17
N LYS A 484 -48.12 -53.43 -6.21
CA LYS A 484 -47.58 -54.09 -5.04
C LYS A 484 -46.24 -53.44 -4.72
N VAL A 485 -46.11 -52.90 -3.52
CA VAL A 485 -44.87 -52.33 -3.00
C VAL A 485 -44.64 -52.98 -1.65
N GLU A 486 -43.59 -53.79 -1.55
CA GLU A 486 -43.23 -54.51 -0.32
C GLU A 486 -41.71 -54.65 -0.19
N PHE A 487 -41.23 -54.80 1.04
CA PHE A 487 -39.87 -55.24 1.28
C PHE A 487 -39.83 -56.76 1.38
N LYS A 488 -38.88 -57.39 0.67
CA LYS A 488 -38.50 -58.78 0.89
C LYS A 488 -37.06 -58.81 1.38
N SER A 489 -36.88 -59.11 2.66
CA SER A 489 -35.58 -58.99 3.33
C SER A 489 -35.03 -57.55 3.16
N GLU A 490 -33.83 -57.41 2.62
CA GLU A 490 -33.11 -56.14 2.44
C GLU A 490 -33.48 -55.38 1.16
N SER A 491 -34.34 -55.97 0.32
CA SER A 491 -34.72 -55.44 -1.00
C SER A 491 -36.12 -54.84 -0.98
N ILE A 492 -36.30 -53.68 -1.61
CA ILE A 492 -37.64 -53.22 -1.99
C ILE A 492 -38.03 -53.85 -3.33
N GLU A 493 -39.23 -54.41 -3.38
CA GLU A 493 -39.86 -54.92 -4.59
C GLU A 493 -41.11 -54.10 -4.90
N ILE A 494 -41.12 -53.49 -6.09
CA ILE A 494 -42.27 -52.79 -6.66
C ILE A 494 -42.70 -53.59 -7.88
N SER A 495 -43.94 -54.05 -7.90
CA SER A 495 -44.51 -54.69 -9.07
C SER A 495 -45.86 -54.10 -9.41
N LEU A 496 -46.17 -54.07 -10.69
CA LEU A 496 -47.48 -53.71 -11.19
C LEU A 496 -48.16 -54.99 -11.66
N SER A 497 -49.31 -55.34 -11.10
CA SER A 497 -50.11 -56.50 -11.51
C SER A 497 -51.39 -56.09 -12.23
N PHE A 498 -51.65 -56.68 -13.40
CA PHE A 498 -52.89 -56.54 -14.16
C PHE A 498 -53.68 -57.85 -14.09
N LEU A 499 -54.94 -57.80 -13.61
CA LEU A 499 -55.94 -58.88 -13.64
C LEU A 499 -55.35 -60.31 -13.47
N GLY A 500 -54.70 -60.55 -12.33
CA GLY A 500 -54.39 -61.89 -11.81
C GLY A 500 -53.31 -62.73 -12.52
N ILE A 501 -52.79 -62.35 -13.70
CA ILE A 501 -51.92 -63.25 -14.49
C ILE A 501 -50.63 -62.56 -15.01
N ARG A 502 -50.50 -61.22 -14.98
CA ARG A 502 -49.38 -60.49 -15.65
C ARG A 502 -48.70 -59.44 -14.77
N THR A 503 -47.36 -59.42 -14.74
CA THR A 503 -46.52 -58.37 -14.12
C THR A 503 -45.74 -57.55 -15.16
N PRO A 504 -46.35 -56.51 -15.76
CA PRO A 504 -45.69 -55.67 -16.79
C PRO A 504 -44.50 -54.84 -16.30
N LEU A 505 -44.38 -54.59 -15.00
CA LEU A 505 -43.24 -53.91 -14.38
C LEU A 505 -42.86 -54.65 -13.11
N TYR A 506 -41.57 -54.95 -12.96
CA TYR A 506 -40.99 -55.39 -11.71
C TYR A 506 -39.69 -54.62 -11.46
N LEU A 507 -39.59 -54.00 -10.30
CA LEU A 507 -38.41 -53.31 -9.82
C LEU A 507 -38.02 -53.94 -8.49
N LYS A 508 -36.77 -54.38 -8.40
CA LYS A 508 -36.11 -54.79 -7.18
C LYS A 508 -34.92 -53.87 -6.95
N ALA A 509 -34.83 -53.22 -5.80
CA ALA A 509 -33.64 -52.49 -5.41
C ALA A 509 -33.16 -52.98 -4.04
N ASN A 510 -31.89 -53.37 -3.97
CA ASN A 510 -31.26 -53.77 -2.72
C ASN A 510 -30.87 -52.49 -1.97
N LEU A 511 -31.71 -52.08 -1.03
CA LEU A 511 -31.52 -50.82 -0.28
C LEU A 511 -30.66 -51.03 0.96
N PHE A 512 -30.90 -52.14 1.68
CA PHE A 512 -30.26 -52.48 2.95
C PHE A 512 -29.22 -53.61 2.79
N GLY A 513 -28.53 -53.95 3.88
CA GLY A 513 -27.50 -54.99 3.89
C GLY A 513 -26.10 -54.49 3.55
N LYS A 514 -25.08 -55.33 3.75
CA LYS A 514 -23.66 -54.96 3.55
C LYS A 514 -23.34 -54.51 2.12
N THR A 515 -24.06 -55.04 1.14
CA THR A 515 -23.92 -54.70 -0.28
C THR A 515 -25.10 -53.87 -0.80
N GLY A 516 -25.98 -53.36 0.06
CA GLY A 516 -27.10 -52.51 -0.35
C GLY A 516 -26.66 -51.08 -0.68
N LEU A 517 -27.52 -50.39 -1.44
CA LEU A 517 -27.30 -49.00 -1.88
C LEU A 517 -27.00 -48.04 -0.73
N LEU A 518 -27.73 -48.12 0.39
CA LEU A 518 -27.53 -47.22 1.52
C LEU A 518 -26.17 -47.41 2.19
N SER A 519 -25.74 -48.66 2.36
CA SER A 519 -24.42 -49.00 2.93
C SER A 519 -23.27 -48.54 2.04
N GLN A 520 -23.40 -48.68 0.73
CA GLN A 520 -22.39 -48.20 -0.23
C GLN A 520 -22.29 -46.67 -0.26
N VAL A 521 -23.43 -45.96 -0.21
CA VAL A 521 -23.44 -44.50 -0.08
C VAL A 521 -22.79 -44.03 1.21
N ILE A 522 -23.05 -44.69 2.35
CA ILE A 522 -22.38 -44.39 3.62
C ILE A 522 -20.86 -44.61 3.52
N ASN A 523 -20.41 -45.68 2.85
CA ASN A 523 -18.98 -45.91 2.63
C ASN A 523 -18.33 -44.81 1.78
N ILE A 524 -19.02 -44.29 0.75
CA ILE A 524 -18.55 -43.14 -0.02
C ILE A 524 -18.46 -41.89 0.85
N LEU A 525 -19.48 -41.63 1.68
CA LEU A 525 -19.49 -40.50 2.62
C LEU A 525 -18.34 -40.60 3.63
N LYS A 526 -18.02 -41.80 4.12
CA LYS A 526 -16.84 -42.06 4.96
C LYS A 526 -15.54 -41.76 4.24
N SER A 527 -15.37 -42.29 3.03
CA SER A 527 -14.17 -42.06 2.23
C SER A 527 -13.99 -40.58 1.90
N LEU A 528 -15.10 -39.86 1.64
CA LEU A 528 -15.10 -38.42 1.47
C LEU A 528 -14.69 -37.70 2.76
N ASN A 529 -15.27 -38.05 3.91
CA ASN A 529 -14.92 -37.45 5.20
C ASN A 529 -13.43 -37.62 5.49
N ASN A 530 -12.93 -38.85 5.45
CA ASN A 530 -11.51 -39.15 5.67
C ASN A 530 -10.59 -38.36 4.75
N PHE A 531 -10.97 -38.20 3.47
CA PHE A 531 -10.21 -37.42 2.51
C PHE A 531 -10.20 -35.92 2.84
N VAL A 532 -11.36 -35.35 3.19
CA VAL A 532 -11.48 -33.94 3.59
C VAL A 532 -10.65 -33.66 4.83
N ASP A 533 -10.67 -34.56 5.82
CA ASP A 533 -9.91 -34.43 7.08
C ASP A 533 -8.43 -34.41 6.83
N TYR A 534 -7.97 -35.40 6.07
CA TYR A 534 -6.57 -35.53 5.70
C TYR A 534 -6.10 -34.29 4.92
N LEU A 535 -6.87 -33.85 3.92
CA LEU A 535 -6.53 -32.67 3.13
C LEU A 535 -6.48 -31.41 3.98
N SER A 536 -7.46 -31.22 4.86
CA SER A 536 -7.53 -30.07 5.76
C SER A 536 -6.28 -30.01 6.62
N ASN A 537 -6.00 -31.09 7.36
CA ASN A 537 -4.83 -31.18 8.25
C ASN A 537 -3.51 -30.99 7.48
N TRP A 538 -3.36 -31.64 6.33
CA TRP A 538 -2.18 -31.50 5.50
C TRP A 538 -2.00 -30.05 5.00
N PHE A 539 -3.09 -29.40 4.55
CA PHE A 539 -3.06 -28.04 4.04
C PHE A 539 -2.69 -27.01 5.12
N PHE A 540 -3.34 -27.05 6.29
CA PHE A 540 -3.00 -26.12 7.38
C PHE A 540 -1.58 -26.34 7.87
N LYS A 541 -1.14 -27.59 8.01
CA LYS A 541 0.26 -27.91 8.35
C LYS A 541 1.22 -27.36 7.30
N TYR A 542 0.93 -27.51 6.01
CA TYR A 542 1.74 -26.95 4.91
C TYR A 542 1.86 -25.42 4.99
N ILE A 543 0.74 -24.72 5.20
CA ILE A 543 0.74 -23.25 5.31
C ILE A 543 1.49 -22.79 6.57
N LYS A 544 1.25 -23.41 7.73
CA LYS A 544 1.95 -23.10 8.98
C LYS A 544 3.46 -23.34 8.85
N ASN A 545 3.86 -24.47 8.25
CA ASN A 545 5.26 -24.78 7.95
C ASN A 545 5.90 -23.75 7.02
N THR A 546 5.16 -23.21 6.05
CA THR A 546 5.63 -22.14 5.17
C THR A 546 5.98 -20.87 5.95
N PHE A 547 5.15 -20.45 6.90
CA PHE A 547 5.42 -19.29 7.77
C PHE A 547 6.52 -19.58 8.81
N TYR A 548 6.62 -20.82 9.29
CA TYR A 548 7.63 -21.20 10.28
C TYR A 548 8.97 -21.64 9.65
N LEU A 549 9.04 -21.69 8.32
CA LEU A 549 10.17 -22.20 7.51
C LEU A 549 10.55 -23.66 7.85
N LYS A 550 9.54 -24.52 8.03
CA LYS A 550 9.71 -25.98 8.21
C LYS A 550 9.44 -26.73 6.92
N SER A 551 10.03 -27.93 6.81
CA SER A 551 9.70 -28.85 5.73
C SER A 551 8.25 -29.33 5.86
N SER A 552 7.58 -29.51 4.73
CA SER A 552 6.23 -30.05 4.67
C SER A 552 6.24 -31.48 4.14
N GLU A 553 5.36 -32.31 4.68
CA GLU A 553 5.13 -33.66 4.18
C GLU A 553 4.52 -33.62 2.77
N LYS A 554 4.75 -34.68 1.98
CA LYS A 554 4.14 -34.83 0.67
C LYS A 554 2.64 -35.09 0.80
N LEU A 555 1.87 -34.57 -0.15
CA LEU A 555 0.44 -34.87 -0.23
C LEU A 555 0.25 -36.33 -0.67
N SER A 556 -0.35 -37.16 0.19
CA SER A 556 -0.90 -38.46 -0.21
C SER A 556 -2.25 -38.28 -0.90
N VAL A 557 -2.47 -39.00 -2.00
CA VAL A 557 -3.75 -39.00 -2.72
C VAL A 557 -4.51 -40.31 -2.58
N VAL A 558 -3.99 -41.26 -1.80
CA VAL A 558 -4.58 -42.59 -1.57
C VAL A 558 -6.06 -42.50 -1.16
N LEU A 559 -6.41 -41.54 -0.30
CA LEU A 559 -7.79 -41.34 0.15
C LEU A 559 -8.72 -40.83 -0.97
N LEU A 560 -8.23 -39.95 -1.85
CA LEU A 560 -8.97 -39.49 -3.02
C LEU A 560 -9.20 -40.63 -4.02
N GLN A 561 -8.22 -41.50 -4.19
CA GLN A 561 -8.35 -42.68 -5.06
C GLN A 561 -9.36 -43.67 -4.53
N LYS A 562 -9.32 -43.91 -3.22
CA LYS A 562 -10.32 -44.73 -2.55
C LYS A 562 -11.73 -44.19 -2.79
N LEU A 563 -11.94 -42.89 -2.62
CA LEU A 563 -13.21 -42.23 -2.92
C LEU A 563 -13.66 -42.44 -4.39
N ILE A 564 -12.77 -42.24 -5.35
CA ILE A 564 -13.09 -42.44 -6.79
C ILE A 564 -13.45 -43.89 -7.07
N ASN A 565 -12.72 -44.83 -6.50
CA ASN A 565 -12.97 -46.27 -6.67
C ASN A 565 -14.30 -46.68 -6.03
N ASP A 566 -14.62 -46.17 -4.83
CA ASP A 566 -15.89 -46.44 -4.15
C ASP A 566 -17.08 -45.93 -4.98
N ILE A 567 -16.94 -44.75 -5.62
CA ILE A 567 -17.95 -44.21 -6.55
C ILE A 567 -18.09 -45.10 -7.79
N ASP A 568 -16.98 -45.54 -8.41
CA ASP A 568 -17.03 -46.40 -9.60
C ASP A 568 -17.68 -47.77 -9.30
N VAL A 569 -17.38 -48.34 -8.13
CA VAL A 569 -18.00 -49.59 -7.65
C VAL A 569 -19.51 -49.43 -7.49
N LEU A 570 -19.98 -48.37 -6.81
CA LEU A 570 -21.42 -48.11 -6.62
C LEU A 570 -22.17 -48.05 -7.96
N LEU A 571 -21.60 -47.38 -8.96
CA LEU A 571 -22.25 -47.17 -10.25
C LEU A 571 -22.28 -48.45 -11.11
N LYS A 572 -21.28 -49.33 -10.98
CA LYS A 572 -21.16 -50.59 -11.73
C LYS A 572 -21.89 -51.77 -11.12
N ASP A 573 -22.20 -51.73 -9.83
CA ASP A 573 -22.75 -52.88 -9.12
C ASP A 573 -24.14 -53.28 -9.68
N ASN A 574 -24.18 -54.47 -10.27
CA ASN A 574 -25.37 -55.01 -10.91
C ASN A 574 -26.35 -55.67 -9.93
N LYS A 575 -26.00 -55.72 -8.64
CA LYS A 575 -26.85 -56.24 -7.56
C LYS A 575 -27.66 -55.14 -6.91
N ASN A 576 -27.35 -53.87 -7.15
CA ASN A 576 -28.01 -52.75 -6.48
C ASN A 576 -29.44 -52.52 -6.94
N ILE A 577 -29.67 -52.62 -8.25
CA ILE A 577 -30.96 -52.31 -8.88
C ILE A 577 -31.22 -53.34 -9.98
N HIS A 578 -32.41 -53.91 -10.00
CA HIS A 578 -32.89 -54.79 -11.05
C HIS A 578 -34.31 -54.37 -11.44
N ILE A 579 -34.47 -53.79 -12.62
CA ILE A 579 -35.78 -53.38 -13.15
C ILE A 579 -36.02 -54.14 -14.44
N THR A 580 -37.16 -54.79 -14.55
CA THR A 580 -37.64 -55.44 -15.77
C THR A 580 -38.97 -54.82 -16.17
N ILE A 581 -39.07 -54.45 -17.45
CA ILE A 581 -40.26 -53.84 -18.04
C ILE A 581 -40.63 -54.67 -19.28
N ALA A 582 -41.88 -55.10 -19.38
CA ALA A 582 -42.40 -55.78 -20.58
C ALA A 582 -42.96 -54.75 -21.58
N GLN A 583 -42.61 -54.89 -22.86
CA GLN A 583 -43.12 -54.06 -23.97
C GLN A 583 -44.35 -54.66 -24.64
N THR A 584 -44.47 -55.98 -24.72
CA THR A 584 -45.43 -56.64 -25.63
C THR A 584 -46.60 -57.35 -24.93
N LEU A 585 -47.75 -57.41 -25.62
CA LEU A 585 -48.99 -58.08 -25.20
C LEU A 585 -48.87 -59.62 -25.12
N THR A 586 -47.74 -60.18 -25.57
CA THR A 586 -47.50 -61.62 -25.75
C THR A 586 -46.09 -62.03 -25.27
N THR A 587 -45.91 -62.18 -23.96
CA THR A 587 -44.98 -63.18 -23.41
C THR A 587 -45.32 -63.45 -21.93
N PHE A 588 -45.42 -64.73 -21.58
CA PHE A 588 -45.59 -65.21 -20.20
C PHE A 588 -44.24 -65.14 -19.46
N TRP A 589 -44.15 -64.31 -18.42
CA TRP A 589 -43.08 -64.37 -17.41
C TRP A 589 -43.42 -65.49 -16.40
N PRO A 590 -42.48 -66.39 -15.99
CA PRO A 590 -41.02 -66.21 -15.97
C PRO A 590 -40.25 -66.87 -17.13
N LEU A 591 -40.91 -67.35 -18.19
CA LEU A 591 -40.28 -68.16 -19.24
C LEU A 591 -39.80 -67.37 -20.48
N GLY A 592 -40.16 -66.08 -20.61
CA GLY A 592 -39.70 -65.19 -21.68
C GLY A 592 -38.63 -64.19 -21.25
N LYS A 593 -37.85 -63.62 -22.18
CA LYS A 593 -36.89 -62.54 -21.87
C LYS A 593 -37.63 -61.24 -21.58
N PRO A 594 -37.22 -60.44 -20.56
CA PRO A 594 -37.78 -59.12 -20.34
C PRO A 594 -37.40 -58.20 -21.51
N ASP A 595 -38.32 -57.36 -21.98
CA ASP A 595 -38.09 -56.50 -23.14
C ASP A 595 -37.20 -55.28 -22.82
N VAL A 596 -37.17 -54.80 -21.57
CA VAL A 596 -36.15 -53.86 -21.06
C VAL A 596 -35.66 -54.33 -19.70
N GLU A 597 -34.34 -54.37 -19.52
CA GLU A 597 -33.71 -54.78 -18.27
C GLU A 597 -32.67 -53.74 -17.83
N ILE A 598 -32.84 -53.23 -16.61
CA ILE A 598 -31.94 -52.29 -15.95
C ILE A 598 -31.26 -53.05 -14.83
N ARG A 599 -29.95 -53.26 -14.93
CA ARG A 599 -29.18 -53.99 -13.92
C ARG A 599 -28.26 -53.08 -13.11
N THR A 600 -27.91 -51.91 -13.62
CA THR A 600 -27.01 -50.97 -12.91
C THR A 600 -27.59 -49.56 -12.84
N ILE A 601 -26.98 -48.71 -12.01
CA ILE A 601 -27.31 -47.27 -11.96
C ILE A 601 -27.05 -46.62 -13.32
N TYR A 602 -26.02 -47.06 -14.06
CA TYR A 602 -25.79 -46.59 -15.43
C TYR A 602 -26.96 -46.88 -16.37
N ASP A 603 -27.52 -48.10 -16.32
CA ASP A 603 -28.67 -48.47 -17.13
C ASP A 603 -29.86 -47.55 -16.82
N PHE A 604 -30.07 -47.22 -15.54
CA PHE A 604 -31.12 -46.29 -15.10
C PHE A 604 -30.89 -44.86 -15.61
N LEU A 605 -29.68 -44.33 -15.47
CA LEU A 605 -29.36 -42.97 -15.90
C LEU A 605 -29.54 -42.80 -17.42
N THR A 606 -29.25 -43.84 -18.21
CA THR A 606 -29.38 -43.82 -19.69
C THR A 606 -30.81 -44.04 -20.20
N LEU A 607 -31.79 -44.28 -19.32
CA LEU A 607 -33.20 -44.46 -19.68
C LEU A 607 -33.76 -43.42 -20.65
N PRO A 608 -33.45 -42.10 -20.52
CA PRO A 608 -33.96 -41.09 -21.44
C PRO A 608 -33.56 -41.28 -22.91
N TYR A 609 -32.60 -42.16 -23.20
CA TYR A 609 -32.12 -42.47 -24.54
C TYR A 609 -32.38 -43.94 -24.94
N ASN A 610 -32.97 -44.75 -24.06
CA ASN A 610 -33.34 -46.11 -24.38
C ASN A 610 -34.66 -46.12 -25.16
N LYS A 611 -34.58 -46.46 -26.46
CA LYS A 611 -35.76 -46.49 -27.35
C LYS A 611 -36.83 -47.48 -26.88
N GLU A 612 -36.43 -48.59 -26.28
CA GLU A 612 -37.35 -49.61 -25.81
C GLU A 612 -38.15 -49.11 -24.59
N PHE A 613 -37.51 -48.38 -23.68
CA PHE A 613 -38.17 -47.73 -22.55
C PHE A 613 -39.15 -46.64 -23.00
N LEU A 614 -38.70 -45.72 -23.86
CA LEU A 614 -39.53 -44.59 -24.34
C LEU A 614 -40.75 -45.05 -25.16
N ASN A 615 -40.61 -46.15 -25.91
CA ASN A 615 -41.72 -46.75 -26.65
C ASN A 615 -42.56 -47.72 -25.80
N GLY A 616 -42.08 -48.02 -24.58
CA GLY A 616 -42.66 -48.98 -23.66
C GLY A 616 -44.01 -48.55 -23.11
N LEU A 617 -44.80 -49.57 -22.75
CA LEU A 617 -46.19 -49.43 -22.31
C LEU A 617 -46.32 -48.60 -21.02
N VAL A 618 -45.30 -48.65 -20.16
CA VAL A 618 -45.22 -47.87 -18.91
C VAL A 618 -44.99 -46.38 -19.18
N TYR A 619 -44.04 -46.03 -20.05
CA TYR A 619 -43.78 -44.63 -20.40
C TYR A 619 -44.98 -44.01 -21.11
N LYS A 620 -45.59 -44.71 -22.08
CA LYS A 620 -46.79 -44.22 -22.81
C LYS A 620 -48.00 -43.99 -21.90
N ARG A 621 -48.18 -44.80 -20.85
CA ARG A 621 -49.34 -44.68 -19.94
C ARG A 621 -49.14 -43.71 -18.78
N ALA A 622 -47.89 -43.48 -18.36
CA ALA A 622 -47.54 -42.59 -17.26
C ALA A 622 -46.68 -41.41 -17.73
N GLU A 623 -46.78 -41.03 -19.01
CA GLU A 623 -45.90 -40.05 -19.65
C GLU A 623 -45.88 -38.73 -18.88
N ASN A 624 -47.05 -38.19 -18.54
CA ASN A 624 -47.16 -36.91 -17.85
C ASN A 624 -46.50 -36.90 -16.47
N ASP A 625 -46.44 -38.05 -15.78
CA ASP A 625 -45.86 -38.18 -14.45
C ASP A 625 -44.35 -38.50 -14.49
N ILE A 626 -43.90 -39.24 -15.51
CA ILE A 626 -42.51 -39.70 -15.66
C ILE A 626 -41.65 -38.70 -16.45
N LYS A 627 -42.25 -37.98 -17.41
CA LYS A 627 -41.55 -37.05 -18.31
C LYS A 627 -40.72 -36.00 -17.58
N PRO A 628 -41.18 -35.33 -16.50
CA PRO A 628 -40.34 -34.38 -15.77
C PRO A 628 -39.05 -34.99 -15.20
N ALA A 629 -39.09 -36.26 -14.76
CA ALA A 629 -37.91 -36.96 -14.25
C ALA A 629 -36.97 -37.36 -15.39
N VAL A 630 -37.52 -37.83 -16.51
CA VAL A 630 -36.76 -38.18 -17.72
C VAL A 630 -36.08 -36.95 -18.32
N GLU A 631 -36.74 -35.80 -18.35
CA GLU A 631 -36.16 -34.53 -18.80
C GLU A 631 -35.02 -34.05 -17.89
N LYS A 632 -35.14 -34.22 -16.55
CA LYS A 632 -34.05 -33.92 -15.62
C LYS A 632 -32.84 -34.83 -15.82
N LEU A 633 -33.07 -36.14 -16.01
CA LEU A 633 -31.99 -37.09 -16.32
C LEU A 633 -31.32 -36.76 -17.66
N LYS A 634 -32.12 -36.40 -18.67
CA LYS A 634 -31.62 -35.95 -19.98
C LYS A 634 -30.76 -34.70 -19.83
N ALA A 635 -31.23 -33.69 -19.09
CA ALA A 635 -30.47 -32.46 -18.84
C ALA A 635 -29.17 -32.72 -18.07
N PHE A 636 -29.18 -33.66 -17.10
CA PHE A 636 -27.97 -34.09 -16.40
C PHE A 636 -26.96 -34.76 -17.34
N LEU A 637 -27.40 -35.69 -18.19
CA LEU A 637 -26.53 -36.37 -19.14
C LEU A 637 -26.00 -35.44 -20.22
N GLU A 638 -26.84 -34.54 -20.74
CA GLU A 638 -26.38 -33.46 -21.63
C GLU A 638 -25.38 -32.56 -20.92
N SER A 639 -25.52 -32.28 -19.63
CA SER A 639 -24.51 -31.52 -18.87
C SER A 639 -23.17 -32.26 -18.79
N LEU A 640 -23.19 -33.59 -18.54
CA LEU A 640 -21.97 -34.40 -18.55
C LEU A 640 -21.29 -34.38 -19.92
N LYS A 641 -22.07 -34.40 -21.01
CA LYS A 641 -21.59 -34.28 -22.38
C LYS A 641 -21.03 -32.88 -22.68
N THR A 642 -21.76 -31.84 -22.31
CA THR A 642 -21.39 -30.43 -22.47
C THR A 642 -20.04 -30.13 -21.82
N TYR A 643 -19.79 -30.69 -20.63
CA TYR A 643 -18.50 -30.55 -19.95
C TYR A 643 -17.46 -31.63 -20.33
N LYS A 644 -17.80 -32.51 -21.28
CA LYS A 644 -16.98 -33.60 -21.83
C LYS A 644 -16.47 -34.61 -20.78
N PHE A 645 -17.29 -34.93 -19.78
CA PHE A 645 -17.08 -36.14 -18.97
C PHE A 645 -17.34 -37.41 -19.80
N ILE A 646 -18.27 -37.28 -20.75
CA ILE A 646 -18.63 -38.25 -21.78
C ILE A 646 -18.75 -37.53 -23.12
N ASN A 647 -18.68 -38.27 -24.22
CA ASN A 647 -18.90 -37.73 -25.57
C ASN A 647 -20.35 -37.98 -26.05
N ASP A 648 -20.98 -39.03 -25.55
CA ASP A 648 -22.33 -39.44 -25.94
C ASP A 648 -23.12 -39.89 -24.70
N PRO A 649 -24.26 -39.25 -24.40
CA PRO A 649 -25.18 -39.67 -23.34
C PRO A 649 -25.57 -41.15 -23.39
N THR A 650 -25.65 -41.76 -24.58
CA THR A 650 -26.00 -43.18 -24.76
C THR A 650 -24.90 -44.13 -24.32
N LYS A 651 -23.64 -43.66 -24.27
CA LYS A 651 -22.46 -44.45 -23.91
C LYS A 651 -21.94 -44.18 -22.50
N LEU A 652 -22.77 -43.62 -21.62
CA LEU A 652 -22.40 -43.32 -20.23
C LEU A 652 -21.76 -44.52 -19.52
N LYS A 653 -22.33 -45.71 -19.68
CA LYS A 653 -21.89 -46.97 -19.05
C LYS A 653 -20.48 -47.39 -19.45
N GLU A 654 -19.99 -46.95 -20.60
CA GLU A 654 -18.63 -47.23 -21.08
C GLU A 654 -17.69 -46.05 -20.78
N GLN A 655 -18.13 -44.83 -21.08
CA GLN A 655 -17.27 -43.65 -21.10
C GLN A 655 -17.00 -43.06 -19.71
N PHE A 656 -18.00 -43.04 -18.82
CA PHE A 656 -17.85 -42.44 -17.49
C PHE A 656 -16.98 -43.28 -16.54
N PRO A 657 -17.10 -44.61 -16.49
CA PRO A 657 -16.13 -45.45 -15.80
C PRO A 657 -14.70 -45.25 -16.29
N GLN A 658 -14.50 -45.21 -17.61
CA GLN A 658 -13.18 -45.00 -18.19
C GLN A 658 -12.61 -43.64 -17.79
N TYR A 659 -13.48 -42.62 -17.71
CA TYR A 659 -13.12 -41.31 -17.19
C TYR A 659 -12.67 -41.38 -15.72
N LEU A 660 -13.41 -42.06 -14.83
CA LEU A 660 -13.05 -42.20 -13.42
C LEU A 660 -11.73 -42.96 -13.23
N GLU A 661 -11.50 -44.01 -14.01
CA GLU A 661 -10.23 -44.76 -13.99
C GLU A 661 -9.06 -43.86 -14.42
N ASN A 662 -9.24 -43.12 -15.52
CA ASN A 662 -8.23 -42.18 -16.02
C ASN A 662 -7.95 -41.07 -15.01
N LEU A 663 -8.99 -40.54 -14.34
CA LEU A 663 -8.88 -39.56 -13.27
C LEU A 663 -8.08 -40.12 -12.08
N SER A 664 -8.42 -41.33 -11.62
CA SER A 664 -7.73 -42.02 -10.52
C SER A 664 -6.24 -42.21 -10.83
N LYS A 665 -5.90 -42.67 -12.04
CA LYS A 665 -4.51 -42.81 -12.52
C LYS A 665 -3.80 -41.46 -12.60
N TYR A 666 -4.48 -40.43 -13.12
CA TYR A 666 -3.92 -39.09 -13.25
C TYR A 666 -3.60 -38.46 -11.89
N ILE A 667 -4.45 -38.68 -10.88
CA ILE A 667 -4.27 -38.15 -9.54
C ILE A 667 -2.99 -38.68 -8.85
N LYS A 668 -2.52 -39.91 -9.14
CA LYS A 668 -1.24 -40.44 -8.59
C LYS A 668 -0.06 -39.52 -8.85
N LYS A 669 -0.08 -38.83 -9.98
CA LYS A 669 0.99 -37.90 -10.35
C LYS A 669 1.14 -36.76 -9.36
N TYR A 670 0.12 -36.46 -8.55
CA TYR A 670 0.16 -35.43 -7.51
C TYR A 670 1.02 -35.80 -6.30
N GLU A 671 1.21 -37.09 -6.01
CA GLU A 671 2.08 -37.57 -4.90
C GLU A 671 3.58 -37.30 -5.15
N GLU A 672 3.99 -37.28 -6.42
CA GLU A 672 5.40 -37.19 -6.81
C GLU A 672 5.95 -35.75 -6.83
N VAL A 673 5.13 -34.71 -6.63
CA VAL A 673 5.62 -33.32 -6.74
C VAL A 673 5.64 -32.60 -5.41
N GLU A 674 6.83 -32.07 -5.14
CA GLU A 674 7.09 -31.24 -3.98
C GLU A 674 6.55 -29.83 -4.22
N ILE A 675 5.36 -29.57 -3.67
CA ILE A 675 4.91 -28.19 -3.37
C ILE A 675 5.78 -27.58 -2.23
N ALA A 676 6.52 -28.44 -1.51
CA ALA A 676 7.27 -28.14 -0.29
C ALA A 676 8.45 -27.17 -0.45
N ASP A 677 8.97 -26.93 -1.66
CA ASP A 677 10.16 -26.08 -1.86
C ASP A 677 9.88 -24.56 -1.79
N PHE A 678 8.72 -24.15 -1.32
CA PHE A 678 8.42 -22.72 -1.15
C PHE A 678 9.01 -22.19 0.15
N ASN A 679 10.01 -21.32 0.03
CA ASN A 679 10.62 -20.63 1.16
C ASN A 679 10.17 -19.17 1.19
N LEU A 680 9.30 -18.84 2.15
CA LEU A 680 8.71 -17.51 2.27
C LEU A 680 9.76 -16.42 2.51
N LEU A 681 10.78 -16.70 3.32
CA LEU A 681 11.87 -15.76 3.61
C LEU A 681 12.64 -15.37 2.33
N ASN A 682 13.01 -16.35 1.50
CA ASN A 682 13.70 -16.10 0.23
C ASN A 682 12.81 -15.29 -0.72
N SER A 683 11.53 -15.66 -0.83
CA SER A 683 10.57 -14.94 -1.69
C SER A 683 10.34 -13.49 -1.25
N LEU A 684 10.38 -13.20 0.05
CA LEU A 684 10.28 -11.84 0.57
C LEU A 684 11.60 -11.06 0.46
N TYR A 685 12.75 -11.73 0.50
CA TYR A 685 14.06 -11.07 0.45
C TYR A 685 14.54 -10.76 -0.96
N GLU A 686 14.49 -11.72 -1.88
CA GLU A 686 15.03 -11.59 -3.25
C GLU A 686 14.05 -12.00 -4.37
N GLY A 687 13.00 -12.77 -4.02
CA GLY A 687 12.01 -13.28 -4.98
C GLY A 687 10.80 -12.37 -5.17
N ASN A 688 9.66 -12.95 -5.53
CA ASN A 688 8.38 -12.24 -5.57
C ASN A 688 7.32 -13.18 -5.05
N ILE A 689 6.87 -12.95 -3.81
CA ILE A 689 5.93 -13.83 -3.11
C ILE A 689 4.69 -14.19 -3.95
N ILE A 690 4.14 -13.23 -4.70
CA ILE A 690 2.93 -13.43 -5.51
C ILE A 690 3.22 -14.45 -6.61
N THR A 691 4.31 -14.27 -7.36
CA THR A 691 4.68 -15.23 -8.41
C THR A 691 5.26 -16.52 -7.85
N ASP A 692 6.16 -16.47 -6.87
CA ASP A 692 6.85 -17.65 -6.34
C ASP A 692 5.88 -18.62 -5.69
N PHE A 693 4.87 -18.12 -4.97
CA PHE A 693 3.82 -18.95 -4.39
C PHE A 693 2.77 -19.33 -5.43
N ALA A 694 2.15 -18.36 -6.12
CA ALA A 694 1.01 -18.64 -6.98
C ALA A 694 1.41 -19.43 -8.23
N LEU A 695 2.58 -19.20 -8.83
CA LEU A 695 3.02 -19.98 -9.99
C LEU A 695 3.34 -21.43 -9.62
N LYS A 696 3.82 -21.69 -8.40
CA LYS A 696 4.01 -23.06 -7.89
C LYS A 696 2.68 -23.78 -7.74
N TRP A 697 1.69 -23.16 -7.11
CA TRP A 697 0.34 -23.72 -6.99
C TRP A 697 -0.37 -23.89 -8.34
N ILE A 698 -0.28 -22.89 -9.23
CA ILE A 698 -0.77 -23.01 -10.60
C ILE A 698 -0.06 -24.16 -11.31
N GLY A 699 1.26 -24.30 -11.14
CA GLY A 699 2.05 -25.39 -11.69
C GLY A 699 1.58 -26.75 -11.21
N PHE A 700 1.37 -26.88 -9.90
CA PHE A 700 0.84 -28.08 -9.25
C PHE A 700 -0.55 -28.44 -9.77
N LEU A 701 -1.50 -27.49 -9.79
CA LEU A 701 -2.89 -27.70 -10.24
C LEU A 701 -3.02 -27.95 -11.76
N THR A 702 -1.98 -27.67 -12.54
CA THR A 702 -2.01 -27.76 -14.01
C THR A 702 -0.95 -28.72 -14.56
N LYS A 703 -0.66 -29.81 -13.85
CA LYS A 703 0.27 -30.86 -14.32
C LYS A 703 -0.15 -31.47 -15.66
N ASP A 704 0.82 -31.93 -16.44
CA ASP A 704 0.64 -32.51 -17.78
C ASP A 704 -0.21 -31.63 -18.71
N ILE A 705 0.08 -30.34 -18.70
CA ILE A 705 -0.70 -29.33 -19.41
C ILE A 705 -0.74 -29.49 -20.93
N SER A 706 0.19 -30.26 -21.48
CA SER A 706 0.29 -30.57 -22.90
C SER A 706 -0.69 -31.66 -23.35
N LYS A 707 -1.30 -32.42 -22.43
CA LYS A 707 -2.29 -33.45 -22.78
C LYS A 707 -3.66 -32.82 -22.96
N GLU A 708 -4.22 -32.95 -24.16
CA GLU A 708 -5.57 -32.49 -24.49
C GLU A 708 -6.63 -33.29 -23.72
N ASP A 709 -6.34 -34.56 -23.42
CA ASP A 709 -7.25 -35.54 -22.79
C ASP A 709 -7.13 -35.55 -21.26
N ASN A 710 -6.81 -34.42 -20.65
CA ASN A 710 -6.54 -34.37 -19.20
C ASN A 710 -7.82 -34.62 -18.39
N SER A 711 -7.79 -35.62 -17.51
CA SER A 711 -8.96 -36.07 -16.74
C SER A 711 -9.49 -35.05 -15.72
N ILE A 712 -8.73 -34.01 -15.36
CA ILE A 712 -9.23 -32.90 -14.53
C ILE A 712 -10.01 -31.86 -15.35
N LEU A 713 -9.81 -31.79 -16.67
CA LEU A 713 -10.40 -30.76 -17.51
C LEU A 713 -11.94 -30.71 -17.44
N PRO A 714 -12.68 -31.84 -17.47
CA PRO A 714 -14.14 -31.82 -17.30
C PRO A 714 -14.59 -31.20 -15.98
N ILE A 715 -13.90 -31.50 -14.87
CA ILE A 715 -14.19 -30.93 -13.54
C ILE A 715 -14.03 -29.41 -13.57
N LEU A 716 -12.93 -28.91 -14.16
CA LEU A 716 -12.70 -27.46 -14.24
C LEU A 716 -13.73 -26.75 -15.13
N ARG A 717 -14.16 -27.37 -16.25
CA ARG A 717 -15.22 -26.80 -17.08
C ARG A 717 -16.50 -26.60 -16.29
N THR A 718 -16.88 -27.58 -15.46
CA THR A 718 -18.08 -27.49 -14.62
C THR A 718 -17.96 -26.43 -13.54
N ILE A 719 -16.83 -26.37 -12.83
CA ILE A 719 -16.59 -25.37 -11.78
C ILE A 719 -16.66 -23.95 -12.36
N PHE A 720 -16.04 -23.73 -13.52
CA PHE A 720 -16.02 -22.41 -14.16
C PHE A 720 -17.22 -22.12 -15.06
N LYS A 721 -18.09 -23.11 -15.29
CA LYS A 721 -19.18 -23.07 -16.28
C LYS A 721 -18.67 -22.59 -17.66
N ASP A 722 -17.51 -23.10 -18.08
CA ASP A 722 -16.82 -22.71 -19.33
C ASP A 722 -16.64 -23.92 -20.25
N GLU A 723 -17.60 -24.12 -21.15
CA GLU A 723 -17.63 -25.24 -22.10
C GLU A 723 -16.54 -25.16 -23.17
N LYS A 724 -16.10 -23.93 -23.48
CA LYS A 724 -15.11 -23.63 -24.54
C LYS A 724 -13.67 -23.86 -24.10
N LEU A 725 -13.46 -24.15 -22.82
CA LEU A 725 -12.16 -24.46 -22.28
C LEU A 725 -11.63 -25.77 -22.89
N GLU A 726 -10.70 -25.67 -23.82
CA GLU A 726 -10.22 -26.83 -24.59
C GLU A 726 -8.98 -27.47 -23.99
N LYS A 727 -8.14 -26.68 -23.31
CA LYS A 727 -6.85 -27.14 -22.79
C LYS A 727 -6.58 -26.51 -21.44
N LEU A 728 -5.98 -27.27 -20.51
CA LEU A 728 -5.48 -26.72 -19.24
C LEU A 728 -4.49 -25.55 -19.46
N LYS A 729 -3.80 -25.51 -20.60
CA LYS A 729 -2.93 -24.39 -21.02
C LYS A 729 -3.66 -23.06 -21.03
N GLN A 730 -4.93 -23.02 -21.43
CA GLN A 730 -5.72 -21.79 -21.47
C GLN A 730 -5.97 -21.26 -20.05
N ILE A 731 -6.36 -22.12 -19.09
CA ILE A 731 -6.50 -21.75 -17.67
C ILE A 731 -5.16 -21.30 -17.11
N LYS A 732 -4.08 -22.08 -17.29
CA LYS A 732 -2.76 -21.71 -16.77
C LYS A 732 -2.33 -20.36 -17.31
N ASN A 733 -2.49 -20.09 -18.60
CA ASN A 733 -2.13 -18.82 -19.20
C ASN A 733 -2.99 -17.68 -18.64
N LYS A 734 -4.30 -17.89 -18.47
CA LYS A 734 -5.21 -16.91 -17.86
C LYS A 734 -4.82 -16.60 -16.42
N TRP A 735 -4.55 -17.62 -15.61
CA TRP A 735 -4.10 -17.46 -14.22
C TRP A 735 -2.72 -16.82 -14.15
N LYS A 736 -1.74 -17.29 -14.93
CA LYS A 736 -0.41 -16.68 -15.03
C LYS A 736 -0.49 -15.23 -15.46
N SER A 737 -1.32 -14.89 -16.44
CA SER A 737 -1.52 -13.50 -16.89
C SER A 737 -2.06 -12.62 -15.76
N LYS A 738 -3.10 -13.06 -15.05
CA LYS A 738 -3.65 -12.33 -13.88
C LYS A 738 -2.63 -12.16 -12.76
N ILE A 739 -1.91 -13.23 -12.42
CA ILE A 739 -0.85 -13.21 -11.40
C ILE A 739 0.29 -12.29 -11.81
N SER A 740 0.74 -12.36 -13.06
CA SER A 740 1.77 -11.47 -13.60
C SER A 740 1.31 -10.01 -13.63
N GLU A 741 0.04 -9.72 -13.92
CA GLU A 741 -0.52 -8.37 -13.86
C GLU A 741 -0.48 -7.83 -12.42
N LEU A 742 -0.86 -8.65 -11.44
CA LEU A 742 -0.77 -8.31 -10.00
C LEU A 742 0.68 -8.11 -9.56
N ALA A 743 1.57 -9.04 -9.89
CA ALA A 743 3.00 -8.94 -9.59
C ALA A 743 3.63 -7.67 -10.21
N ASN A 744 3.25 -7.32 -11.45
CA ASN A 744 3.72 -6.10 -12.11
C ASN A 744 3.28 -4.83 -11.41
N LYS A 745 2.11 -4.81 -10.73
CA LYS A 745 1.64 -3.64 -9.97
C LYS A 745 2.55 -3.32 -8.78
N ILE A 746 3.25 -4.33 -8.24
CA ILE A 746 4.14 -4.21 -7.07
C ILE A 746 5.63 -4.39 -7.39
N LYS A 747 6.03 -4.49 -8.66
CA LYS A 747 7.38 -4.88 -9.12
C LYS A 747 8.58 -4.16 -8.47
N ASN A 748 8.44 -2.91 -8.03
CA ASN A 748 9.55 -2.21 -7.36
C ASN A 748 9.59 -2.45 -5.85
N PHE A 749 8.55 -3.06 -5.25
CA PHE A 749 8.45 -3.39 -3.82
C PHE A 749 8.22 -4.90 -3.58
N GLU A 750 8.40 -5.73 -4.59
CA GLU A 750 8.12 -7.16 -4.48
C GLU A 750 9.02 -7.89 -3.47
N ASN A 751 10.18 -7.31 -3.15
CA ASN A 751 11.11 -7.84 -2.15
C ASN A 751 12.05 -6.76 -1.57
N ILE A 752 12.70 -7.13 -0.48
CA ILE A 752 13.63 -6.30 0.30
C ILE A 752 14.86 -5.88 -0.51
N THR A 753 15.46 -6.79 -1.28
CA THR A 753 16.65 -6.51 -2.10
C THR A 753 16.37 -5.45 -3.17
N LYS A 754 15.18 -5.45 -3.76
CA LYS A 754 14.76 -4.42 -4.70
C LYS A 754 14.56 -3.09 -4.00
N ILE A 755 13.85 -3.06 -2.86
CA ILE A 755 13.64 -1.84 -2.07
C ILE A 755 14.99 -1.21 -1.71
N LYS A 756 15.92 -2.02 -1.16
CA LYS A 756 17.30 -1.63 -0.84
C LYS A 756 17.97 -0.89 -1.99
N ASN A 757 17.79 -1.38 -3.22
CA ASN A 757 18.49 -0.92 -4.42
C ASN A 757 17.71 0.11 -5.26
N ILE A 758 16.53 0.55 -4.82
CA ILE A 758 15.83 1.64 -5.50
C ILE A 758 16.71 2.89 -5.41
N LYS A 759 17.12 3.41 -6.57
CA LYS A 759 17.78 4.71 -6.66
C LYS A 759 16.75 5.83 -6.54
N ILE A 760 17.10 6.85 -5.77
CA ILE A 760 16.23 8.02 -5.59
C ILE A 760 16.27 8.83 -6.89
N ASN A 761 15.13 8.92 -7.56
CA ASN A 761 15.02 9.65 -8.82
C ASN A 761 14.37 11.02 -8.57
N LEU A 762 15.19 12.02 -8.22
CA LEU A 762 14.75 13.40 -8.10
C LEU A 762 15.00 14.16 -9.43
N PRO A 763 14.14 15.11 -9.87
CA PRO A 763 14.37 15.90 -11.07
C PRO A 763 15.73 16.57 -11.05
N GLU A 764 16.51 16.39 -12.12
CA GLU A 764 17.84 16.97 -12.22
C GLU A 764 17.84 18.49 -12.00
N ASN A 765 16.83 19.19 -12.50
CA ASN A 765 16.72 20.63 -12.31
C ASN A 765 16.56 20.99 -10.83
N PHE A 766 15.84 20.19 -10.04
CA PHE A 766 15.70 20.39 -8.60
C PHE A 766 17.03 20.08 -7.90
N LEU A 767 17.64 18.94 -8.21
CA LEU A 767 18.94 18.57 -7.65
C LEU A 767 20.02 19.61 -7.93
N LYS A 768 20.11 20.12 -9.18
CA LYS A 768 21.03 21.18 -9.58
C LYS A 768 20.73 22.51 -8.87
N GLN A 769 19.45 22.87 -8.73
CA GLN A 769 19.05 24.08 -8.02
C GLN A 769 19.44 24.06 -6.54
N PHE A 770 19.47 22.88 -5.92
CA PHE A 770 19.81 22.73 -4.50
C PHE A 770 21.23 22.20 -4.25
N GLY A 771 22.03 21.91 -5.28
CA GLY A 771 23.38 21.33 -5.15
C GLY A 771 23.39 19.91 -4.56
N LEU A 772 22.37 19.11 -4.86
CA LEU A 772 22.10 17.78 -4.31
C LEU A 772 22.25 16.65 -5.35
N GLU A 773 23.02 16.86 -6.41
CA GLU A 773 23.17 15.91 -7.52
C GLU A 773 23.67 14.53 -7.07
N SER A 774 24.42 14.48 -5.96
CA SER A 774 24.89 13.26 -5.31
C SER A 774 23.75 12.35 -4.82
N LEU A 775 22.55 12.88 -4.52
CA LEU A 775 21.39 12.07 -4.12
C LEU A 775 20.84 11.21 -5.28
N LYS A 776 21.12 11.59 -6.53
CA LYS A 776 20.66 10.83 -7.73
C LYS A 776 21.25 9.43 -7.80
N THR A 777 22.45 9.25 -7.24
CA THR A 777 23.16 7.97 -7.27
C THR A 777 22.94 7.13 -6.03
N GLN A 778 22.39 7.72 -4.96
CA GLN A 778 22.11 7.01 -3.71
C GLN A 778 20.94 6.04 -3.85
N THR A 779 21.11 4.85 -3.27
CA THR A 779 20.01 3.91 -3.06
C THR A 779 19.23 4.25 -1.79
N ILE A 780 18.01 3.69 -1.64
CA ILE A 780 17.22 3.84 -0.40
C ILE A 780 18.04 3.41 0.82
N TYR A 781 18.78 2.30 0.74
CA TYR A 781 19.62 1.86 1.85
C TYR A 781 20.70 2.88 2.22
N GLN A 782 21.41 3.42 1.22
CA GLN A 782 22.45 4.43 1.47
C GLN A 782 21.88 5.71 2.06
N LEU A 783 20.68 6.13 1.60
CA LEU A 783 19.99 7.27 2.19
C LEU A 783 19.62 6.99 3.65
N ILE A 784 18.98 5.85 3.93
CA ILE A 784 18.57 5.49 5.29
C ILE A 784 19.77 5.41 6.21
N GLN A 785 20.85 4.73 5.81
CA GLN A 785 22.10 4.69 6.56
C GLN A 785 22.66 6.08 6.86
N THR A 786 22.65 6.97 5.86
CA THR A 786 23.10 8.36 6.04
C THR A 786 22.22 9.10 7.04
N LEU A 787 20.89 8.96 6.92
CA LEU A 787 19.92 9.55 7.85
C LEU A 787 20.09 9.01 9.27
N THR A 788 20.26 7.70 9.43
CA THR A 788 20.43 7.05 10.73
C THR A 788 21.65 7.60 11.47
N ILE A 789 22.81 7.72 10.80
CA ILE A 789 24.03 8.25 11.41
C ILE A 789 23.79 9.65 11.99
N TYR A 790 23.20 10.55 11.20
CA TYR A 790 22.94 11.92 11.63
C TYR A 790 21.85 12.01 12.70
N PHE A 791 20.82 11.20 12.57
CA PHE A 791 19.72 11.15 13.51
C PHE A 791 20.18 10.65 14.90
N ASN A 792 20.98 9.58 14.92
CA ASN A 792 21.56 9.04 16.15
C ASN A 792 22.56 10.01 16.79
N ASP A 793 23.36 10.73 15.98
CA ASP A 793 24.26 11.78 16.48
C ASP A 793 23.48 12.90 17.17
N TYR A 794 22.37 13.37 16.59
CA TYR A 794 21.48 14.34 17.23
C TYR A 794 20.85 13.82 18.53
N LEU A 795 20.36 12.56 18.53
CA LEU A 795 19.76 11.95 19.71
C LEU A 795 20.79 11.70 20.82
N SER A 796 22.06 11.46 20.50
CA SER A 796 23.12 11.31 21.52
C SER A 796 23.30 12.58 22.36
N ILE A 797 23.08 13.76 21.75
CA ILE A 797 23.14 15.08 22.40
C ILE A 797 21.78 15.44 23.04
N ASN A 798 20.68 14.91 22.48
CA ASN A 798 19.32 15.19 22.92
C ASN A 798 18.61 13.90 23.38
N SER A 799 19.22 13.17 24.32
CA SER A 799 18.81 11.80 24.69
C SER A 799 17.38 11.67 25.21
N ASN A 800 16.81 12.75 25.75
CA ASN A 800 15.44 12.77 26.27
C ASN A 800 14.39 13.12 25.22
N LYS A 801 14.77 13.38 23.95
CA LYS A 801 13.82 13.72 22.88
C LYS A 801 13.44 12.47 22.09
N VAL A 802 12.15 12.16 22.06
CA VAL A 802 11.56 11.24 21.09
C VAL A 802 11.12 12.07 19.89
N ILE A 803 11.55 11.71 18.69
CA ILE A 803 11.10 12.36 17.45
C ILE A 803 10.22 11.37 16.71
N GLY A 804 8.93 11.67 16.62
CA GLY A 804 7.95 10.79 16.01
C GLY A 804 7.18 11.43 14.86
N LEU A 805 6.53 10.61 14.03
CA LEU A 805 5.48 11.07 13.11
C LEU A 805 4.18 10.35 13.43
N ASN A 806 3.13 11.10 13.78
CA ASN A 806 1.83 10.48 14.03
C ASN A 806 1.23 9.90 12.74
N ILE A 807 1.04 8.58 12.71
CA ILE A 807 0.50 7.83 11.56
C ILE A 807 -0.89 8.33 11.21
N SER A 808 -1.73 8.58 12.23
CA SER A 808 -3.09 9.09 12.04
C SER A 808 -3.11 10.38 11.24
N SER A 809 -2.07 11.19 11.35
CA SER A 809 -1.96 12.43 10.59
C SER A 809 -1.67 12.18 9.11
N ILE A 810 -0.89 11.15 8.77
CA ILE A 810 -0.72 10.69 7.38
C ILE A 810 -2.05 10.17 6.82
N GLY A 811 -2.77 9.37 7.61
CA GLY A 811 -4.09 8.88 7.20
C GLY A 811 -5.10 10.01 6.99
N LYS A 812 -5.13 11.01 7.89
CA LYS A 812 -5.93 12.23 7.75
C LYS A 812 -5.58 13.02 6.50
N ILE A 813 -4.29 13.17 6.14
CA ILE A 813 -3.87 13.79 4.86
C ILE A 813 -4.46 13.02 3.68
N LEU A 814 -4.27 11.71 3.64
CA LEU A 814 -4.74 10.89 2.53
C LEU A 814 -6.26 10.97 2.37
N THR A 815 -7.01 10.95 3.49
CA THR A 815 -8.46 11.14 3.49
C THR A 815 -8.84 12.54 3.01
N ALA A 816 -8.17 13.60 3.48
CA ALA A 816 -8.45 14.97 3.06
C ALA A 816 -8.16 15.22 1.57
N LEU A 817 -7.11 14.59 1.03
CA LEU A 817 -6.80 14.61 -0.41
C LEU A 817 -7.93 13.99 -1.27
N THR A 818 -8.79 13.16 -0.66
CA THR A 818 -9.93 12.53 -1.35
C THR A 818 -11.26 13.24 -1.17
N ILE A 819 -11.31 14.32 -0.37
CA ILE A 819 -12.53 15.13 -0.19
C ILE A 819 -13.02 15.61 -1.54
N LYS A 820 -14.29 15.36 -1.83
CA LYS A 820 -14.91 15.82 -3.05
C LYS A 820 -15.65 17.13 -2.80
N VAL A 821 -15.61 18.01 -3.77
CA VAL A 821 -16.27 19.31 -3.69
C VAL A 821 -17.13 19.54 -4.93
N SER A 822 -18.29 20.18 -4.76
CA SER A 822 -19.13 20.73 -5.83
C SER A 822 -19.31 22.24 -5.65
N VAL A 823 -19.42 22.99 -6.75
CA VAL A 823 -19.57 24.44 -6.73
C VAL A 823 -20.75 24.83 -7.62
N GLU A 824 -21.83 25.35 -7.02
CA GLU A 824 -22.98 25.85 -7.77
C GLU A 824 -22.82 27.35 -8.05
N TYR A 825 -23.03 27.76 -9.32
CA TYR A 825 -23.07 29.17 -9.72
C TYR A 825 -24.51 29.70 -9.73
N ASN A 826 -24.64 31.03 -9.74
CA ASN A 826 -25.92 31.73 -9.90
C ASN A 826 -26.78 31.16 -11.05
N ASN A 827 -28.10 31.10 -10.85
CA ASN A 827 -29.10 30.68 -11.84
C ASN A 827 -28.90 31.22 -13.27
N ARG A 828 -28.37 32.43 -13.46
CA ARG A 828 -28.07 32.99 -14.79
C ARG A 828 -26.92 32.27 -15.52
N ASN A 829 -26.06 31.57 -14.77
CA ASN A 829 -24.88 30.85 -15.24
C ASN A 829 -24.99 29.33 -14.98
N LYS A 830 -26.20 28.80 -14.77
CA LYS A 830 -26.46 27.39 -14.43
C LYS A 830 -25.86 26.40 -15.44
N ASN A 831 -25.79 26.80 -16.71
CA ASN A 831 -25.22 26.02 -17.81
C ASN A 831 -23.69 25.92 -17.75
N LYS A 832 -23.07 26.78 -16.95
CA LYS A 832 -21.64 26.85 -16.69
C LYS A 832 -21.29 26.32 -15.30
N ASN A 833 -22.28 25.81 -14.54
CA ASN A 833 -22.08 25.16 -13.25
C ASN A 833 -20.93 24.16 -13.35
N PHE A 834 -19.85 24.49 -12.66
CA PHE A 834 -18.76 23.58 -12.48
C PHE A 834 -19.31 22.44 -11.63
N LEU A 835 -19.45 21.25 -12.22
CA LEU A 835 -19.82 20.00 -11.54
C LEU A 835 -21.33 19.73 -11.33
N TYR A 836 -22.25 20.52 -11.90
CA TYR A 836 -23.69 20.25 -11.78
C TYR A 836 -24.25 19.50 -13.00
N ASP A 837 -24.71 18.26 -12.79
CA ASP A 837 -25.68 17.58 -13.65
C ASP A 837 -26.72 16.94 -12.74
N LYS A 838 -27.97 16.88 -13.19
CA LYS A 838 -29.14 16.53 -12.35
C LYS A 838 -29.25 15.03 -12.04
N ASP A 839 -28.38 14.19 -12.60
CA ASP A 839 -28.41 12.72 -12.49
C ASP A 839 -27.50 12.23 -11.32
N PRO A 840 -28.07 11.77 -10.19
CA PRO A 840 -27.32 11.37 -9.00
C PRO A 840 -26.41 10.14 -9.20
N LEU A 841 -26.63 9.35 -10.26
CA LEU A 841 -25.88 8.11 -10.53
C LEU A 841 -24.56 8.36 -11.28
N LYS A 842 -24.34 9.59 -11.77
CA LYS A 842 -23.08 10.01 -12.41
C LYS A 842 -22.30 10.84 -11.40
N ASP A 843 -21.43 10.21 -10.61
CA ASP A 843 -20.56 10.91 -9.65
C ASP A 843 -19.69 11.97 -10.37
N LYS A 844 -20.09 13.25 -10.29
CA LYS A 844 -19.41 14.39 -10.94
C LYS A 844 -18.60 15.26 -9.99
N SER A 845 -18.57 14.94 -8.70
CA SER A 845 -17.76 15.67 -7.72
C SER A 845 -16.25 15.43 -7.95
N LYS A 846 -15.44 16.49 -7.87
CA LYS A 846 -13.97 16.40 -8.04
C LYS A 846 -13.28 16.47 -6.70
N THR A 847 -12.13 15.83 -6.58
CA THR A 847 -11.25 16.01 -5.43
C THR A 847 -10.90 17.49 -5.24
N LEU A 848 -10.77 17.93 -3.99
CA LEU A 848 -10.49 19.31 -3.61
C LEU A 848 -9.28 19.90 -4.35
N LEU A 849 -8.20 19.13 -4.49
CA LEU A 849 -7.01 19.56 -5.25
C LEU A 849 -7.30 19.80 -6.72
N LYS A 850 -8.20 19.03 -7.33
CA LYS A 850 -8.60 19.22 -8.73
C LYS A 850 -9.50 20.44 -8.89
N ALA A 851 -10.36 20.72 -7.90
CA ALA A 851 -11.13 21.97 -7.84
C ALA A 851 -10.22 23.19 -7.66
N LEU A 852 -9.22 23.13 -6.77
CA LEU A 852 -8.23 24.19 -6.56
C LEU A 852 -7.38 24.44 -7.82
N ALA A 853 -6.87 23.38 -8.45
CA ALA A 853 -6.07 23.48 -9.68
C ALA A 853 -6.85 24.12 -10.84
N TYR A 854 -8.15 23.82 -10.96
CA TYR A 854 -9.04 24.46 -11.92
C TYR A 854 -9.36 25.92 -11.55
N GLY A 855 -9.52 26.23 -10.26
CA GLY A 855 -9.74 27.61 -9.78
C GLY A 855 -8.66 28.57 -10.26
N PHE A 856 -7.38 28.15 -10.25
CA PHE A 856 -6.27 28.92 -10.81
C PHE A 856 -6.36 29.20 -12.32
N ASP A 857 -7.21 28.48 -13.06
CA ASP A 857 -7.32 28.62 -14.52
C ASP A 857 -8.30 29.72 -14.98
N THR A 858 -9.22 30.16 -14.12
CA THR A 858 -10.48 30.80 -14.56
C THR A 858 -10.58 32.33 -14.43
N HIS A 859 -9.83 33.05 -13.56
CA HIS A 859 -9.92 34.53 -13.51
C HIS A 859 -8.75 35.28 -12.81
N ASP A 860 -8.68 36.59 -13.05
CA ASP A 860 -7.75 37.61 -12.53
C ASP A 860 -8.49 38.60 -11.60
N ASN A 861 -7.99 38.85 -10.39
CA ASN A 861 -8.62 39.77 -9.42
C ASN A 861 -8.19 41.24 -9.62
N TYR A 862 -7.35 41.54 -10.62
CA TYR A 862 -6.77 42.88 -10.84
C TYR A 862 -7.80 44.02 -10.98
N SER A 863 -9.07 43.72 -11.27
CA SER A 863 -10.14 44.72 -11.48
C SER A 863 -11.23 44.77 -10.39
N ASP A 864 -11.11 44.00 -9.30
CA ASP A 864 -12.15 43.88 -8.27
C ASP A 864 -12.26 45.12 -7.33
N ASN A 865 -11.45 46.17 -7.52
CA ASN A 865 -11.56 47.44 -6.80
C ASN A 865 -12.58 48.43 -7.41
N ILE A 866 -13.33 48.05 -8.46
CA ILE A 866 -14.25 48.94 -9.18
C ILE A 866 -15.70 48.59 -8.83
N VAL A 867 -16.54 49.61 -8.55
CA VAL A 867 -17.95 49.56 -8.09
C VAL A 867 -18.92 48.72 -8.98
N ASN A 868 -18.46 48.13 -10.10
CA ASN A 868 -19.27 47.37 -11.07
C ASN A 868 -18.81 45.90 -11.30
N ILE A 869 -18.31 45.23 -10.26
CA ILE A 869 -17.81 43.84 -10.27
C ILE A 869 -18.76 42.83 -10.97
N LYS A 870 -20.08 42.99 -10.83
CA LYS A 870 -21.09 42.05 -11.38
C LYS A 870 -21.15 41.99 -12.91
N ASN A 871 -20.65 43.01 -13.61
CA ASN A 871 -20.79 43.14 -15.07
C ASN A 871 -19.49 42.87 -15.86
N ILE A 872 -18.35 42.72 -15.17
CA ILE A 872 -17.01 42.58 -15.80
C ILE A 872 -16.44 41.16 -15.66
N ARG A 873 -16.86 40.41 -14.62
CA ARG A 873 -16.39 39.03 -14.41
C ARG A 873 -16.90 38.10 -15.53
N PRO A 874 -16.01 37.35 -16.22
CA PRO A 874 -16.41 36.30 -17.14
C PRO A 874 -17.38 35.34 -16.46
N SER A 875 -18.38 34.86 -17.19
CA SER A 875 -19.41 33.96 -16.62
C SER A 875 -18.85 32.61 -16.15
N GLU A 876 -17.63 32.26 -16.55
CA GLU A 876 -16.86 31.07 -16.14
C GLU A 876 -15.96 31.33 -14.92
N SER A 877 -15.96 32.55 -14.39
CA SER A 877 -15.13 32.93 -13.25
C SER A 877 -15.51 32.16 -12.00
N TYR A 878 -14.51 31.56 -11.35
CA TYR A 878 -14.64 30.83 -10.11
C TYR A 878 -15.21 31.69 -8.95
N TYR A 879 -15.15 33.03 -9.06
CA TYR A 879 -15.72 33.98 -8.10
C TYR A 879 -17.24 34.20 -8.22
N ASN A 880 -17.91 33.53 -9.18
CA ASN A 880 -19.36 33.62 -9.40
C ASN A 880 -20.17 32.53 -8.67
N TRP A 881 -19.56 31.83 -7.70
CA TRP A 881 -20.20 30.78 -6.91
C TRP A 881 -21.30 31.34 -6.01
N ASP A 882 -22.35 30.54 -5.79
CA ASP A 882 -23.45 30.76 -4.86
C ASP A 882 -23.40 29.74 -3.72
N LYS A 883 -23.02 28.49 -4.00
CA LYS A 883 -22.87 27.43 -2.99
C LYS A 883 -21.63 26.58 -3.23
N ILE A 884 -21.02 26.12 -2.14
CA ILE A 884 -19.95 25.11 -2.17
C ILE A 884 -20.37 23.95 -1.28
N ASP A 885 -20.37 22.74 -1.84
CA ASP A 885 -20.71 21.49 -1.16
C ASP A 885 -19.46 20.65 -0.91
N PHE A 886 -19.19 20.32 0.35
CA PHE A 886 -18.10 19.43 0.76
C PHE A 886 -18.61 18.03 1.09
N TYR A 887 -18.14 17.04 0.34
CA TYR A 887 -18.41 15.62 0.59
C TYR A 887 -17.24 15.04 1.38
N ILE A 888 -17.37 15.17 2.70
CA ILE A 888 -16.33 14.83 3.68
C ILE A 888 -16.52 13.36 4.12
N ASN A 889 -15.41 12.64 4.31
CA ASN A 889 -15.37 11.26 4.84
C ASN A 889 -16.27 10.24 4.12
N GLY A 890 -16.53 10.44 2.82
CA GLY A 890 -17.39 9.54 2.05
C GLY A 890 -18.89 9.64 2.38
N SER A 891 -19.31 10.71 3.05
CA SER A 891 -20.74 11.02 3.25
C SER A 891 -21.44 11.30 1.92
N ASP A 892 -22.60 10.69 1.72
CA ASP A 892 -23.51 11.01 0.60
C ASP A 892 -24.21 12.37 0.77
N LYS A 893 -24.17 12.95 1.98
CA LYS A 893 -24.71 14.29 2.27
C LYS A 893 -23.56 15.31 2.37
N PRO A 894 -23.58 16.38 1.58
CA PRO A 894 -22.55 17.40 1.65
C PRO A 894 -22.76 18.36 2.82
N PHE A 895 -21.65 18.91 3.32
CA PHE A 895 -21.65 20.14 4.11
C PHE A 895 -21.65 21.34 3.14
N THR A 896 -22.75 22.11 3.13
CA THR A 896 -22.96 23.20 2.16
C THR A 896 -22.69 24.56 2.78
N ILE A 897 -21.81 25.35 2.16
CA ILE A 897 -21.61 26.76 2.46
C ILE A 897 -22.33 27.60 1.40
N ASN A 898 -23.28 28.41 1.85
CA ASN A 898 -23.97 29.38 1.01
C ASN A 898 -23.25 30.73 1.07
N ARG A 899 -23.06 31.37 -0.08
CA ARG A 899 -22.46 32.71 -0.18
C ARG A 899 -23.23 33.76 0.60
N THR A 900 -24.54 33.62 0.72
CA THR A 900 -25.41 34.51 1.52
C THR A 900 -25.05 34.54 3.01
N ASN A 901 -24.34 33.52 3.50
CA ASN A 901 -23.94 33.43 4.91
C ASN A 901 -22.63 34.18 5.20
N LEU A 902 -21.92 34.65 4.16
CA LEU A 902 -20.74 35.51 4.29
C LEU A 902 -21.21 36.97 4.38
N LYS A 903 -21.17 37.59 5.57
CA LYS A 903 -21.45 39.03 5.75
C LYS A 903 -20.63 39.83 4.74
N GLU A 904 -21.25 40.71 3.92
CA GLU A 904 -20.80 41.69 2.88
C GLU A 904 -19.31 41.82 2.44
N ASP A 905 -18.43 40.89 2.78
CA ASP A 905 -17.01 40.86 2.48
C ASP A 905 -16.84 40.21 1.11
N GLN A 906 -17.02 41.02 0.06
CA GLN A 906 -16.84 40.58 -1.32
C GLN A 906 -15.40 40.14 -1.65
N SER A 907 -14.45 40.32 -0.71
CA SER A 907 -13.06 39.87 -0.84
C SER A 907 -12.86 38.38 -0.48
N TYR A 908 -13.87 37.70 0.06
CA TYR A 908 -13.76 36.29 0.44
C TYR A 908 -13.67 35.40 -0.82
N SER A 909 -12.46 34.94 -1.14
CA SER A 909 -12.26 34.05 -2.28
C SER A 909 -12.80 32.66 -1.96
N PRO A 910 -13.50 31.99 -2.90
CA PRO A 910 -13.84 30.57 -2.76
C PRO A 910 -12.61 29.68 -2.53
N LEU A 911 -11.39 30.13 -2.83
CA LEU A 911 -10.15 29.43 -2.47
C LEU A 911 -9.95 29.32 -0.95
N HIS A 912 -10.35 30.34 -0.17
CA HIS A 912 -10.31 30.29 1.30
C HIS A 912 -11.25 29.21 1.83
N ILE A 913 -12.46 29.12 1.26
CA ILE A 913 -13.46 28.12 1.62
C ILE A 913 -13.01 26.72 1.20
N LEU A 914 -12.50 26.56 -0.03
CA LEU A 914 -11.96 25.30 -0.53
C LEU A 914 -10.82 24.76 0.33
N LEU A 915 -9.93 25.63 0.80
CA LEU A 915 -8.90 25.24 1.75
C LEU A 915 -9.44 24.95 3.14
N GLY A 916 -10.72 25.18 3.37
CA GLY A 916 -11.40 24.83 4.61
C GLY A 916 -11.27 25.89 5.68
N ILE A 917 -11.00 27.15 5.33
CA ILE A 917 -11.04 28.26 6.30
C ILE A 917 -12.50 28.61 6.53
N ASP A 918 -12.95 28.51 7.78
CA ASP A 918 -14.33 28.83 8.15
C ASP A 918 -14.63 30.32 7.91
N VAL A 919 -15.90 30.65 7.75
CA VAL A 919 -16.41 31.99 7.42
C VAL A 919 -15.91 33.06 8.38
N ASP A 920 -15.73 32.70 9.64
CA ASP A 920 -15.22 33.60 10.69
C ASP A 920 -13.70 33.88 10.60
N LYS A 921 -12.97 33.18 9.72
CA LYS A 921 -11.49 33.23 9.55
C LYS A 921 -10.69 32.85 10.81
N THR A 922 -11.36 32.35 11.86
CA THR A 922 -10.74 31.98 13.15
C THR A 922 -10.58 30.47 13.32
N SER A 923 -11.30 29.67 12.54
CA SER A 923 -11.23 28.20 12.60
C SER A 923 -11.16 27.57 11.21
N TYR A 924 -10.87 26.27 11.18
CA TYR A 924 -10.95 25.47 9.96
C TYR A 924 -12.22 24.60 10.00
N ILE A 925 -12.89 24.45 8.85
CA ILE A 925 -13.99 23.51 8.65
C ILE A 925 -13.47 22.10 8.97
N LYS A 926 -14.15 21.38 9.87
CA LYS A 926 -13.72 20.05 10.33
C LYS A 926 -13.42 19.11 9.15
N ASP A 927 -12.34 18.35 9.28
CA ASP A 927 -11.82 17.38 8.29
C ASP A 927 -11.43 17.96 6.92
N SER A 928 -11.53 19.27 6.69
CA SER A 928 -11.01 19.92 5.49
C SER A 928 -9.48 19.83 5.37
N LEU A 929 -8.93 20.18 4.20
CA LEU A 929 -7.48 20.20 4.00
C LEU A 929 -6.77 21.16 4.97
N GLY A 930 -7.35 22.34 5.23
CA GLY A 930 -6.86 23.30 6.21
C GLY A 930 -6.92 22.75 7.64
N TYR A 931 -7.99 22.05 8.00
CA TYR A 931 -8.11 21.38 9.31
C TYR A 931 -7.07 20.27 9.50
N VAL A 932 -6.79 19.50 8.46
CA VAL A 932 -5.75 18.46 8.51
C VAL A 932 -4.36 19.07 8.61
N PHE A 933 -4.06 20.13 7.86
CA PHE A 933 -2.81 20.87 8.04
C PHE A 933 -2.72 21.50 9.43
N GLY A 934 -3.83 22.01 9.95
CA GLY A 934 -3.93 22.50 11.33
C GLY A 934 -3.59 21.42 12.34
N THR A 935 -4.08 20.20 12.10
CA THR A 935 -3.78 19.01 12.93
C THR A 935 -2.31 18.59 12.84
N LEU A 936 -1.61 18.85 11.74
CA LEU A 936 -0.21 18.44 11.52
C LEU A 936 0.82 19.45 12.00
N PHE A 937 0.53 20.73 11.81
CA PHE A 937 1.52 21.80 11.95
C PHE A 937 1.13 22.81 13.03
N GLY A 938 0.03 22.56 13.75
CA GLY A 938 -0.54 23.47 14.74
C GLY A 938 -1.55 24.45 14.13
N GLY A 939 -2.18 25.29 14.95
CA GLY A 939 -3.12 26.30 14.46
C GLY A 939 -4.59 25.91 14.54
N LEU A 940 -4.92 24.78 15.18
CA LEU A 940 -6.27 24.54 15.67
C LEU A 940 -6.55 25.40 16.90
N SER A 941 -7.82 25.73 17.15
CA SER A 941 -8.23 26.44 18.36
C SER A 941 -8.14 25.51 19.58
N ALA A 942 -7.92 26.07 20.77
CA ALA A 942 -7.80 25.28 22.01
C ALA A 942 -9.06 24.47 22.35
N SER A 943 -10.21 24.86 21.82
CA SER A 943 -11.49 24.16 21.95
C SER A 943 -11.64 22.97 20.99
N ASP A 944 -10.72 22.77 20.04
CA ASP A 944 -10.80 21.69 19.06
C ASP A 944 -10.35 20.34 19.63
N GLN A 945 -11.06 19.27 19.25
CA GLN A 945 -10.77 17.90 19.70
C GLN A 945 -9.36 17.42 19.32
N ASN A 946 -8.79 17.91 18.21
CA ASN A 946 -7.44 17.56 17.76
C ASN A 946 -6.38 18.59 18.20
N TYR A 947 -6.71 19.55 19.06
CA TYR A 947 -5.78 20.61 19.45
C TYR A 947 -4.47 20.07 20.06
N GLN A 948 -4.56 19.16 21.04
CA GLN A 948 -3.37 18.59 21.69
C GLN A 948 -2.50 17.82 20.69
N LEU A 949 -3.13 17.00 19.86
CA LEU A 949 -2.46 16.31 18.75
C LEU A 949 -1.75 17.29 17.80
N SER A 950 -2.34 18.46 17.55
CA SER A 950 -1.72 19.50 16.71
C SER A 950 -0.47 20.12 17.31
N ILE A 951 -0.46 20.34 18.64
CA ILE A 951 0.70 20.87 19.36
C ILE A 951 1.82 19.83 19.40
N GLU A 952 1.47 18.56 19.61
CA GLU A 952 2.41 17.46 19.57
C GLU A 952 3.05 17.29 18.18
N ASN A 953 2.25 17.21 17.12
CA ASN A 953 2.74 17.08 15.75
C ASN A 953 3.60 18.28 15.34
N LYS A 954 3.23 19.50 15.77
CA LYS A 954 4.05 20.69 15.58
C LYS A 954 5.41 20.56 16.26
N THR A 955 5.43 20.07 17.50
CA THR A 955 6.68 19.85 18.26
C THR A 955 7.57 18.83 17.57
N ASP A 956 6.99 17.74 17.07
CA ASP A 956 7.68 16.71 16.31
C ASP A 956 8.24 17.25 14.98
N ALA A 957 7.43 18.01 14.22
CA ALA A 957 7.86 18.63 12.96
C ALA A 957 9.01 19.63 13.17
N THR A 958 8.92 20.48 14.20
CA THR A 958 10.01 21.38 14.60
C THR A 958 11.24 20.58 15.03
N SER A 959 11.08 19.46 15.73
CA SER A 959 12.20 18.59 16.11
C SER A 959 12.89 17.94 14.92
N ILE A 960 12.15 17.53 13.88
CA ILE A 960 12.72 17.05 12.62
C ILE A 960 13.50 18.17 11.91
N LEU A 961 12.96 19.40 11.88
CA LEU A 961 13.69 20.56 11.35
C LEU A 961 14.95 20.84 12.16
N ASN A 962 14.92 20.64 13.48
CA ASN A 962 16.10 20.79 14.33
C ASN A 962 17.17 19.75 14.03
N VAL A 963 16.81 18.49 13.78
CA VAL A 963 17.76 17.47 13.28
C VAL A 963 18.36 17.94 11.96
N PHE A 964 17.53 18.39 11.03
CA PHE A 964 18.00 18.88 9.73
C PHE A 964 18.95 20.07 9.86
N ASN A 965 18.60 21.06 10.70
CA ASN A 965 19.44 22.22 10.99
C ASN A 965 20.77 21.82 11.65
N TYR A 966 20.74 20.86 12.57
CA TYR A 966 21.95 20.32 13.20
C TYR A 966 22.88 19.64 12.17
N VAL A 967 22.31 18.87 11.25
CA VAL A 967 23.08 18.23 10.16
C VAL A 967 23.68 19.27 9.23
N LEU A 968 22.89 20.26 8.82
CA LEU A 968 23.38 21.36 7.99
C LEU A 968 24.51 22.12 8.69
N ASP A 969 24.41 22.38 9.99
CA ASP A 969 25.43 23.10 10.78
C ASP A 969 26.74 22.32 10.87
N LYS A 970 26.64 21.03 11.16
CA LYS A 970 27.81 20.14 11.21
C LYS A 970 28.48 20.04 9.84
N LYS A 971 27.70 19.98 8.75
CA LYS A 971 28.24 19.94 7.38
C LYS A 971 28.84 21.26 6.95
N ASP A 972 28.18 22.37 7.25
CA ASP A 972 28.68 23.71 6.99
C ASP A 972 30.03 23.94 7.69
N LYS A 973 30.12 23.61 8.99
CA LYS A 973 31.39 23.66 9.75
C LYS A 973 32.48 22.77 9.15
N GLN A 974 32.13 21.55 8.72
CA GLN A 974 33.08 20.64 8.08
C GLN A 974 33.62 21.23 6.77
N LEU A 975 32.75 21.73 5.90
CA LEU A 975 33.13 22.29 4.59
C LEU A 975 33.91 23.60 4.76
N LYS A 976 33.48 24.49 5.66
CA LYS A 976 34.21 25.73 6.01
C LYS A 976 35.60 25.45 6.57
N ASN A 977 35.76 24.41 7.40
CA ASN A 977 37.08 23.99 7.88
C ASN A 977 37.98 23.47 6.74
N GLN A 978 37.42 22.75 5.77
CA GLN A 978 38.16 22.30 4.58
C GLN A 978 38.57 23.48 3.69
N GLU A 979 37.67 24.44 3.48
CA GLU A 979 37.97 25.69 2.77
C GLU A 979 39.03 26.52 3.50
N ASP A 980 38.94 26.65 4.83
CA ASP A 980 39.94 27.31 5.68
C ASP A 980 41.33 26.67 5.55
N GLN A 981 41.42 25.34 5.55
CA GLN A 981 42.69 24.63 5.38
C GLN A 981 43.32 24.89 4.00
N ILE A 982 42.51 24.87 2.93
CA ILE A 982 42.98 25.09 1.55
C ILE A 982 43.36 26.57 1.36
N ALA A 983 42.53 27.51 1.81
CA ALA A 983 42.77 28.93 1.69
C ALA A 983 44.03 29.35 2.45
N THR A 984 44.24 28.87 3.68
CA THR A 984 45.42 29.20 4.48
C THR A 984 46.72 28.75 3.81
N GLN A 985 46.70 27.65 3.06
CA GLN A 985 47.87 27.13 2.34
C GLN A 985 48.31 28.02 1.17
N TYR A 986 47.37 28.67 0.48
CA TYR A 986 47.63 29.39 -0.79
C TYR A 986 47.29 30.90 -0.77
N TYR A 987 46.79 31.42 0.35
CA TYR A 987 46.42 32.83 0.57
C TYR A 987 47.27 33.55 1.64
N ASP A 988 48.39 32.96 2.00
CA ASP A 988 49.40 33.57 2.87
C ASP A 988 50.08 34.76 2.18
N LYS A 989 50.47 35.82 2.92
CA LYS A 989 51.13 37.02 2.38
C LYS A 989 52.42 36.71 1.62
N THR A 990 53.06 35.57 1.92
CA THR A 990 54.26 35.11 1.21
C THR A 990 53.95 34.22 0.00
N ALA A 991 52.67 33.94 -0.29
CA ALA A 991 52.24 33.09 -1.40
C ALA A 991 52.13 33.85 -2.73
N TRP A 992 52.19 35.18 -2.71
CA TRP A 992 52.01 36.04 -3.89
C TRP A 992 52.98 37.23 -3.89
N SER A 993 53.33 37.72 -5.07
CA SER A 993 54.08 38.97 -5.24
C SER A 993 53.50 39.83 -6.36
N THR A 994 53.56 41.15 -6.19
CA THR A 994 52.98 42.13 -7.12
C THR A 994 54.06 43.07 -7.64
N LYS A 995 54.08 43.33 -8.95
CA LYS A 995 54.99 44.28 -9.60
C LYS A 995 54.20 45.19 -10.53
N ILE A 996 54.23 46.50 -10.29
CA ILE A 996 53.60 47.49 -11.20
C ILE A 996 54.39 47.51 -12.51
N LEU A 997 53.67 47.43 -13.65
CA LEU A 997 54.26 47.47 -14.99
C LEU A 997 54.18 48.88 -15.56
N ASN A 998 53.00 49.50 -15.53
CA ASN A 998 52.79 50.90 -15.90
C ASN A 998 51.52 51.47 -15.21
N SER A 999 51.43 52.79 -15.14
CA SER A 999 50.28 53.50 -14.55
C SER A 999 50.09 54.84 -15.24
N SER A 1000 48.84 55.20 -15.52
CA SER A 1000 48.37 56.50 -15.99
C SER A 1000 47.15 56.96 -15.18
N GLU A 1001 46.58 58.12 -15.51
CA GLU A 1001 45.37 58.63 -14.83
C GLU A 1001 44.11 57.78 -15.07
N ASP A 1002 44.07 57.01 -16.16
CA ASP A 1002 42.91 56.24 -16.59
C ASP A 1002 43.15 54.72 -16.63
N GLU A 1003 44.41 54.27 -16.54
CA GLU A 1003 44.80 52.86 -16.67
C GLU A 1003 45.97 52.48 -15.75
N ILE A 1004 45.89 51.32 -15.09
CA ILE A 1004 47.01 50.74 -14.32
C ILE A 1004 47.21 49.29 -14.77
N ASN A 1005 48.43 48.93 -15.16
CA ASN A 1005 48.81 47.53 -15.41
C ASN A 1005 49.84 47.06 -14.39
N TYR A 1006 49.61 45.89 -13.82
CA TYR A 1006 50.55 45.25 -12.91
C TYR A 1006 50.61 43.73 -13.13
N GLN A 1007 51.73 43.13 -12.76
CA GLN A 1007 51.92 41.69 -12.77
C GLN A 1007 51.75 41.13 -11.37
N LEU A 1008 50.92 40.11 -11.24
CA LEU A 1008 50.73 39.30 -10.04
C LEU A 1008 51.39 37.92 -10.26
N THR A 1009 52.29 37.51 -9.38
CA THR A 1009 53.01 36.23 -9.46
C THR A 1009 52.68 35.36 -8.26
N ARG A 1010 52.29 34.11 -8.51
CA ARG A 1010 52.04 33.09 -7.50
C ARG A 1010 53.35 32.37 -7.13
N LEU A 1011 53.69 32.38 -5.84
CA LEU A 1011 54.91 31.80 -5.29
C LEU A 1011 54.69 30.39 -4.70
N LYS A 1012 53.47 30.07 -4.24
CA LYS A 1012 53.08 28.71 -3.79
C LYS A 1012 52.08 28.10 -4.77
N ILE A 1013 52.44 26.98 -5.42
CA ILE A 1013 51.65 26.37 -6.50
C ILE A 1013 50.80 25.21 -5.94
N SER A 1014 49.49 25.22 -6.21
CA SER A 1014 48.59 24.10 -5.89
C SER A 1014 48.77 22.92 -6.83
N ASN A 1015 48.51 21.72 -6.31
CA ASN A 1015 48.58 20.46 -7.05
C ASN A 1015 47.40 20.21 -8.00
N THR A 1016 46.37 21.07 -8.01
CA THR A 1016 45.23 20.88 -8.91
C THR A 1016 45.64 20.98 -10.39
N ASN A 1017 45.01 20.19 -11.24
CA ASN A 1017 45.29 20.22 -12.68
C ASN A 1017 45.03 21.60 -13.28
N LYS A 1018 44.01 22.31 -12.79
CA LYS A 1018 43.67 23.67 -13.21
C LYS A 1018 44.73 24.69 -12.77
N SER A 1019 45.27 24.57 -11.56
CA SER A 1019 46.42 25.35 -11.08
C SER A 1019 47.65 25.17 -11.97
N LYS A 1020 47.97 23.94 -12.37
CA LYS A 1020 49.11 23.64 -13.27
C LYS A 1020 48.89 24.17 -14.69
N GLN A 1021 47.63 24.22 -15.14
CA GLN A 1021 47.24 24.73 -16.44
C GLN A 1021 47.29 26.26 -16.52
N LEU A 1022 46.83 26.95 -15.46
CA LEU A 1022 46.81 28.42 -15.38
C LEU A 1022 48.20 29.04 -15.22
N GLY A 1023 49.17 28.29 -14.71
CA GLY A 1023 50.54 28.76 -14.54
C GLY A 1023 50.71 29.69 -13.34
N THR A 1024 51.78 30.50 -13.32
CA THR A 1024 52.19 31.25 -12.11
C THR A 1024 52.15 32.76 -12.23
N LYS A 1025 52.21 33.31 -13.44
CA LYS A 1025 52.25 34.75 -13.69
C LYS A 1025 50.96 35.24 -14.34
N PHE A 1026 50.43 36.33 -13.82
CA PHE A 1026 49.21 36.97 -14.29
C PHE A 1026 49.45 38.46 -14.51
N GLU A 1027 48.99 38.99 -15.63
CA GLU A 1027 48.95 40.44 -15.89
C GLU A 1027 47.53 40.96 -15.64
N VAL A 1028 47.40 42.01 -14.84
CA VAL A 1028 46.13 42.60 -14.45
C VAL A 1028 46.06 44.04 -14.94
N LYS A 1029 44.95 44.37 -15.60
CA LYS A 1029 44.65 45.71 -16.11
C LYS A 1029 43.47 46.31 -15.36
N LEU A 1030 43.67 47.47 -14.74
CA LEU A 1030 42.64 48.29 -14.12
C LEU A 1030 42.32 49.48 -15.02
N LEU A 1031 41.04 49.82 -15.14
CA LEU A 1031 40.57 51.02 -15.84
C LEU A 1031 39.73 51.88 -14.90
N LYS A 1032 39.86 53.19 -15.04
CA LYS A 1032 39.01 54.15 -14.32
C LYS A 1032 37.63 54.24 -15.00
N ASN A 1033 36.55 54.16 -14.23
CA ASN A 1033 35.20 54.27 -14.77
C ASN A 1033 34.90 55.74 -15.15
N LYS A 1034 34.31 55.97 -16.34
CA LYS A 1034 33.97 57.34 -16.80
C LYS A 1034 32.79 57.97 -16.05
N ASN A 1035 31.94 57.15 -15.40
CA ASN A 1035 30.68 57.59 -14.77
C ASN A 1035 30.74 57.65 -13.23
N ASN A 1036 31.81 57.21 -12.57
CA ASN A 1036 32.01 57.33 -11.12
C ASN A 1036 33.51 57.41 -10.76
N SER A 1037 33.86 57.63 -9.48
CA SER A 1037 35.25 57.80 -9.05
C SER A 1037 36.00 56.47 -8.79
N TYR A 1038 35.41 55.32 -9.11
CA TYR A 1038 35.98 54.01 -8.83
C TYR A 1038 36.79 53.46 -10.01
N TRP A 1039 37.79 52.64 -9.70
CA TRP A 1039 38.50 51.84 -10.69
C TRP A 1039 37.79 50.49 -10.85
N THR A 1040 37.93 49.84 -12.00
CA THR A 1040 37.41 48.50 -12.24
C THR A 1040 38.52 47.60 -12.77
N ILE A 1041 38.51 46.33 -12.35
CA ILE A 1041 39.42 45.34 -12.94
C ILE A 1041 38.86 45.03 -14.34
N ASN A 1042 39.59 45.39 -15.37
CA ASN A 1042 39.15 45.22 -16.76
C ASN A 1042 39.51 43.83 -17.30
N LYS A 1043 40.74 43.35 -17.04
CA LYS A 1043 41.24 42.06 -17.54
C LYS A 1043 42.24 41.42 -16.58
N ILE A 1044 42.24 40.09 -16.57
CA ILE A 1044 43.26 39.24 -15.94
C ILE A 1044 43.79 38.29 -17.02
N ILE A 1045 45.09 38.34 -17.32
CA ILE A 1045 45.73 37.54 -18.37
C ILE A 1045 46.70 36.55 -17.72
N ALA A 1046 46.46 35.25 -17.87
CA ALA A 1046 47.40 34.20 -17.49
C ALA A 1046 48.55 34.13 -18.50
N LEU A 1047 49.75 34.52 -18.09
CA LEU A 1047 50.92 34.63 -18.96
C LEU A 1047 51.59 33.28 -19.24
N ASP A 1048 51.46 32.34 -18.30
CA ASP A 1048 52.07 31.01 -18.37
C ASP A 1048 51.04 29.91 -18.70
N TYR A 1049 49.91 30.26 -19.33
CA TYR A 1049 48.82 29.31 -19.58
C TYR A 1049 49.25 28.19 -20.52
N LYS A 1050 49.03 26.94 -20.11
CA LYS A 1050 49.23 25.75 -20.95
C LYS A 1050 47.90 25.34 -21.56
N THR A 1051 47.74 25.57 -22.86
CA THR A 1051 46.62 24.98 -23.63
C THR A 1051 46.71 23.45 -23.52
N ALA A 1052 45.61 22.83 -23.07
CA ALA A 1052 45.51 21.38 -22.95
C ALA A 1052 45.57 20.70 -24.33
#